data_AF-A0A5N6BXB7-F1
#
_entry.id   AF-A0A5N6BXB7-F1
#
_cell.length_a   1.000
_cell.length_b   1.000
_cell.length_c   1.000
_cell.angle_alpha   90.00
_cell.angle_beta   90.00
_cell.angle_gamma   90.00
#
_symmetry.space_group_name_H-M   'P 1'
#
loop_
_entity.id
_entity.type
_entity.pdbx_description
1 polymer ?
#
loop_
_entity_poly.entity_id
_entity_poly.type
_entity_poly.pdbx_seq_one_letter_code
_entity_poly.pdbx_strand_id
1 'polypeptide(L)'
;MAILPDSRVLHTARNGDIRMTDPATGVTKVVNTIDVYNNSEDGLQTIGLDPDFANNKWVYVYYAPRKMTGPYPETTPTGSAPNSLPAGADESYWNQWKGYNQLSRFKWTGDKLDLSTEQVIIKVETNRGQCCHVAGDFDWDDDGNLYLATGDNTPASTPGANGMAPNNDAPGMNPGFDDRRGAGNTNDLRGKILRINVREDGSYTVPDGNLFPKGTAKTRPEIFVMGVRNPFRMDVDGKTGTLSWGDYGPDAGAADPNRGPMGYVEWNVTPLNKPMNGGWPYCTGDNFNYNHWDYANSKPREFFDCAGGPTNNSVWNNGLEKLPPATPADLYYGDRASDQPAEWSGLTEFDPKQNGQAPMGGPVYHYDADNPSTTKFPEYWDDKFFFGEFSQDYLAAFTVSGADGPVSKIEQFLPNADLTKMAMPITDNPMDLEFGPDGALYVLEYGDGFFRANPDSGLYRIDYSPGNKAPQAKITVDRTSGSNAPLTVQFSGAKSSDSEAGDLTYEWDFDGNGTFDAKGVTASHTYDKLGQYTARLRVTDAGGRFGLATTEITVGNTAPTVGIETPGDGGFIDWGNAVPFKVKVTDQEDGDNPTCSRVAWTFGLGHDTHAHPITTGTGCTVAWATPADAPEHGETENIFGVVVVSYRDNGANGIPGASSDATLILNPKLMQAEHGDDSKGVTKTQDETASGLNKVTSFDAGDYIGYDPVNLSGITSVKTTATGAGTLSLRWNSPTAAPFATVAIPAGSGWQTVTTDLKNAPTGSGKLYVTSTGGVDVDAFTFAGDGVADKTPPTVTAALNPAQPNGENGWYTGNVTMTVTATDNGTVSSRQYSIDGGTTWLSANNAVTFSTEGATEVRYRATDSGGNVSQIGTITVKIDKTAPALTVSGVESGDHGDSTSITPVFSATDAASGVASVTAAIGDLQVESGEALPLWKLPLGENELVVTAKDKAGQTTKKSVTFTVTTSFEDVKALLAAFRSAGTVTEDGDVLIAQLDQAAVQAGKGKKDDAIKALERFTGFAGDAKRVTDKAASDALVRDAKALIERLRG
;
A
#
# COMPACT_ATOMS: atom_id res chain seq x y z
N MET A 1 2.40 25.79 -15.10
CA MET A 1 3.50 25.93 -16.09
C MET A 1 3.92 27.38 -16.06
N ALA A 2 5.06 27.75 -16.65
CA ALA A 2 5.52 29.12 -16.64
C ALA A 2 6.26 29.47 -17.94
N ILE A 3 5.90 30.59 -18.58
CA ILE A 3 6.48 31.04 -19.84
C ILE A 3 7.64 32.00 -19.57
N LEU A 4 8.86 31.62 -19.97
CA LEU A 4 10.04 32.47 -19.85
C LEU A 4 9.95 33.66 -20.82
N PRO A 5 10.65 34.78 -20.55
CA PRO A 5 10.67 35.94 -21.44
C PRO A 5 11.15 35.66 -22.87
N ASP A 6 11.83 34.54 -23.11
CA ASP A 6 12.25 34.07 -24.43
C ASP A 6 11.32 32.98 -25.02
N SER A 7 10.10 32.87 -24.48
CA SER A 7 9.04 31.93 -24.88
C SER A 7 9.32 30.45 -24.64
N ARG A 8 10.45 30.09 -24.00
CA ARG A 8 10.64 28.73 -23.48
C ARG A 8 9.70 28.49 -22.31
N VAL A 9 9.21 27.26 -22.16
CA VAL A 9 8.18 26.92 -21.17
C VAL A 9 8.77 26.00 -20.12
N LEU A 10 8.67 26.39 -18.85
CA LEU A 10 8.92 25.51 -17.71
C LEU A 10 7.62 24.82 -17.30
N HIS A 11 7.65 23.51 -17.10
CA HIS A 11 6.50 22.75 -16.59
C HIS A 11 6.97 21.62 -15.69
N THR A 12 6.04 21.10 -14.89
CA THR A 12 6.29 20.12 -13.85
C THR A 12 5.70 18.78 -14.23
N ALA A 13 6.26 17.71 -13.65
CA ALA A 13 5.59 16.42 -13.57
C ALA A 13 5.55 15.99 -12.10
N ARG A 14 4.47 15.31 -11.70
CA ARG A 14 4.19 14.93 -10.30
C ARG A 14 5.33 14.12 -9.66
N ASN A 15 6.09 13.38 -10.47
CA ASN A 15 7.25 12.60 -10.04
C ASN A 15 8.45 13.44 -9.58
N GLY A 16 8.37 14.78 -9.65
CA GLY A 16 9.43 15.70 -9.23
C GLY A 16 10.25 16.27 -10.38
N ASP A 17 10.00 15.86 -11.63
CA ASP A 17 10.73 16.39 -12.78
C ASP A 17 10.25 17.81 -13.13
N ILE A 18 11.21 18.67 -13.41
CA ILE A 18 11.00 19.98 -14.02
C ILE A 18 11.51 19.89 -15.45
N ARG A 19 10.62 20.19 -16.38
CA ARG A 19 10.85 20.13 -17.82
C ARG A 19 10.91 21.53 -18.40
N MET A 20 11.73 21.69 -19.44
CA MET A 20 11.80 22.88 -20.26
C MET A 20 11.50 22.49 -21.70
N THR A 21 10.48 23.12 -22.29
CA THR A 21 10.12 23.00 -23.70
C THR A 21 10.50 24.27 -24.44
N ASP A 22 11.14 24.13 -25.60
CA ASP A 22 11.41 25.24 -26.52
C ASP A 22 10.46 25.14 -27.72
N PRO A 23 9.42 26.00 -27.80
CA PRO A 23 8.47 25.98 -28.90
C PRO A 23 9.10 26.23 -30.28
N ALA A 24 10.24 26.92 -30.35
CA ALA A 24 10.91 27.19 -31.62
C ALA A 24 11.59 25.93 -32.20
N THR A 25 11.89 24.95 -31.35
CA THR A 25 12.53 23.70 -31.76
C THR A 25 11.66 22.46 -31.56
N GLY A 26 10.58 22.56 -30.79
CA GLY A 26 9.73 21.45 -30.38
C GLY A 26 10.35 20.53 -29.33
N VAL A 27 11.52 20.89 -28.79
CA VAL A 27 12.30 20.01 -27.91
C VAL A 27 11.91 20.22 -26.45
N THR A 28 11.63 19.13 -25.74
CA THR A 28 11.40 19.10 -24.29
C THR A 28 12.55 18.37 -23.59
N LYS A 29 13.06 18.93 -22.49
CA LYS A 29 14.15 18.34 -21.68
C LYS A 29 13.80 18.38 -20.21
N VAL A 30 14.17 17.34 -19.45
CA VAL A 30 14.22 17.42 -17.99
C VAL A 30 15.44 18.25 -17.58
N VAL A 31 15.23 19.36 -16.88
CA VAL A 31 16.29 20.29 -16.45
C VAL A 31 16.66 20.12 -14.97
N ASN A 32 15.72 19.65 -14.15
CA ASN A 32 15.92 19.31 -12.74
C ASN A 32 14.98 18.18 -12.32
N THR A 33 15.31 17.50 -11.23
CA THR A 33 14.40 16.60 -10.50
C THR A 33 14.48 16.91 -9.00
N ILE A 34 13.34 17.10 -8.34
CA ILE A 34 13.21 17.31 -6.90
C ILE A 34 12.71 16.00 -6.25
N ASP A 35 13.32 15.59 -5.13
CA ASP A 35 12.88 14.40 -4.39
C ASP A 35 11.57 14.67 -3.64
N VAL A 36 10.50 14.01 -4.07
CA VAL A 36 9.13 14.25 -3.61
C VAL A 36 8.48 13.00 -3.00
N TYR A 37 7.58 13.22 -2.05
CA TYR A 37 6.60 12.20 -1.69
C TYR A 37 5.54 12.16 -2.79
N ASN A 38 5.48 11.04 -3.51
CA ASN A 38 4.60 10.83 -4.65
C ASN A 38 3.64 9.66 -4.36
N ASN A 39 2.51 9.96 -3.72
CA ASN A 39 1.43 9.02 -3.45
C ASN A 39 0.10 9.77 -3.66
N SER A 40 -0.87 9.14 -4.30
CA SER A 40 -2.12 9.80 -4.70
C SER A 40 -1.83 11.09 -5.52
N GLU A 41 -2.34 12.25 -5.12
CA GLU A 41 -2.09 13.55 -5.79
C GLU A 41 -0.83 14.28 -5.31
N ASP A 42 -0.14 13.76 -4.30
CA ASP A 42 1.10 14.38 -3.82
C ASP A 42 2.24 14.25 -4.84
N GLY A 43 3.13 15.25 -4.81
CA GLY A 43 4.28 15.35 -5.70
C GLY A 43 4.70 16.80 -5.90
N LEU A 44 5.30 17.08 -7.05
CA LEU A 44 5.55 18.44 -7.54
C LEU A 44 4.32 18.96 -8.27
N GLN A 45 3.76 20.08 -7.82
CA GLN A 45 2.49 20.64 -8.30
C GLN A 45 2.76 21.74 -9.34
N THR A 46 2.93 22.99 -8.91
CA THR A 46 3.06 24.17 -9.78
C THR A 46 4.49 24.71 -9.82
N ILE A 47 4.82 25.38 -10.93
CA ILE A 47 6.02 26.21 -11.15
C ILE A 47 5.60 27.57 -11.70
N GLY A 48 6.23 28.65 -11.23
CA GLY A 48 5.93 30.02 -11.64
C GLY A 48 7.13 30.95 -11.54
N LEU A 49 7.12 32.07 -12.27
CA LEU A 49 8.21 33.03 -12.30
C LEU A 49 7.90 34.20 -11.37
N ASP A 50 8.91 34.69 -10.65
CA ASP A 50 8.76 35.94 -9.90
C ASP A 50 8.36 37.10 -10.84
N PRO A 51 7.49 38.04 -10.43
CA PRO A 51 7.14 39.19 -11.28
C PRO A 51 8.36 40.02 -11.74
N ASP A 52 9.45 40.03 -10.96
CA ASP A 52 10.72 40.68 -11.32
C ASP A 52 11.77 39.69 -11.87
N PHE A 53 11.33 38.56 -12.47
CA PHE A 53 12.19 37.51 -13.00
C PHE A 53 13.24 38.01 -14.00
N ALA A 54 12.92 39.04 -14.78
CA ALA A 54 13.84 39.68 -15.71
C ALA A 54 15.14 40.13 -15.03
N ASN A 55 15.06 40.56 -13.77
CA ASN A 55 16.18 41.05 -12.98
C ASN A 55 16.66 40.05 -11.93
N ASN A 56 15.74 39.42 -11.19
CA ASN A 56 16.09 38.62 -10.03
C ASN A 56 16.30 37.12 -10.30
N LYS A 57 15.76 36.58 -11.41
CA LYS A 57 15.86 35.17 -11.80
C LYS A 57 15.31 34.17 -10.78
N TRP A 58 14.32 34.55 -9.97
CA TRP A 58 13.66 33.63 -9.04
C TRP A 58 12.54 32.82 -9.71
N VAL A 59 12.53 31.52 -9.47
CA VAL A 59 11.46 30.59 -9.91
C VAL A 59 10.91 29.91 -8.68
N TYR A 60 9.59 29.92 -8.53
CA TYR A 60 8.86 29.33 -7.41
C TYR A 60 8.36 27.95 -7.80
N VAL A 61 8.32 27.05 -6.83
CA VAL A 61 7.77 25.70 -6.97
C VAL A 61 7.03 25.29 -5.70
N TYR A 62 5.90 24.60 -5.86
CA TYR A 62 5.12 24.03 -4.75
C TYR A 62 5.15 22.50 -4.82
N TYR A 63 5.55 21.85 -3.73
CA TYR A 63 5.74 20.39 -3.74
C TYR A 63 5.60 19.72 -2.37
N ALA A 64 5.38 18.40 -2.41
CA ALA A 64 5.41 17.49 -1.28
C ALA A 64 6.84 16.96 -1.05
N PRO A 65 7.64 17.50 -0.12
CA PRO A 65 9.01 17.03 0.10
C PRO A 65 9.03 15.58 0.60
N ARG A 66 9.94 14.76 0.06
CA ARG A 66 10.12 13.39 0.57
C ARG A 66 10.68 13.37 1.99
N LYS A 67 11.64 14.26 2.25
CA LYS A 67 12.29 14.46 3.55
C LYS A 67 11.80 15.73 4.21
N MET A 68 11.30 15.61 5.43
CA MET A 68 10.72 16.70 6.19
C MET A 68 11.57 17.03 7.42
N THR A 69 11.45 18.27 7.89
CA THR A 69 12.10 18.72 9.12
C THR A 69 11.15 18.63 10.31
N GLY A 70 11.67 18.38 11.51
CA GLY A 70 10.88 18.36 12.75
C GLY A 70 9.96 19.59 12.92
N PRO A 71 8.81 19.45 13.62
CA PRO A 71 8.38 18.32 14.44
C PRO A 71 7.72 17.15 13.68
N TYR A 72 7.76 17.17 12.35
CA TYR A 72 7.25 16.12 11.48
C TYR A 72 8.16 14.87 11.49
N PRO A 73 7.63 13.68 11.14
CA PRO A 73 8.47 12.53 10.83
C PRO A 73 9.47 12.87 9.72
N GLU A 74 10.66 12.26 9.74
CA GLU A 74 11.70 12.53 8.72
C GLU A 74 11.18 12.20 7.30
N THR A 75 10.43 11.11 7.17
CA THR A 75 9.75 10.72 5.93
C THR A 75 8.38 10.14 6.27
N THR A 76 7.43 10.27 5.34
CA THR A 76 6.13 9.60 5.41
C THR A 76 6.27 8.12 5.04
N PRO A 77 5.53 7.19 5.68
CA PRO A 77 5.40 5.83 5.20
C PRO A 77 4.95 5.78 3.72
N THR A 78 5.39 4.75 3.00
CA THR A 78 4.96 4.51 1.61
C THR A 78 3.55 3.93 1.56
N GLY A 79 2.78 4.29 0.53
CA GLY A 79 1.41 3.82 0.35
C GLY A 79 0.40 4.62 1.19
N SER A 80 -0.78 4.01 1.36
CA SER A 80 -1.93 4.67 1.99
C SER A 80 -2.06 4.38 3.48
N ALA A 81 -2.54 5.36 4.23
CA ALA A 81 -2.88 5.26 5.63
C ALA A 81 -4.15 4.41 5.79
N PRO A 82 -4.33 3.70 6.91
CA PRO A 82 -5.58 3.00 7.15
C PRO A 82 -6.73 3.99 7.41
N ASN A 83 -7.95 3.55 7.08
CA ASN A 83 -9.17 4.34 7.30
C ASN A 83 -9.50 4.53 8.79
N SER A 84 -9.13 3.55 9.61
CA SER A 84 -9.33 3.58 11.07
C SER A 84 -8.09 3.13 11.81
N LEU A 85 -8.02 3.42 13.10
CA LEU A 85 -6.93 2.97 13.96
C LEU A 85 -6.76 1.44 13.87
N PRO A 86 -5.53 0.94 13.66
CA PRO A 86 -5.25 -0.47 13.77
C PRO A 86 -5.57 -1.00 15.18
N ALA A 87 -5.92 -2.28 15.28
CA ALA A 87 -6.25 -2.90 16.56
C ALA A 87 -5.12 -2.73 17.59
N GLY A 88 -5.45 -2.15 18.75
CA GLY A 88 -4.50 -1.88 19.84
C GLY A 88 -3.69 -0.59 19.69
N ALA A 89 -3.87 0.17 18.61
CA ALA A 89 -3.28 1.51 18.46
C ALA A 89 -4.15 2.59 19.11
N ASP A 90 -3.52 3.73 19.45
CA ASP A 90 -4.19 4.96 19.86
C ASP A 90 -3.93 6.08 18.82
N GLU A 91 -4.50 7.27 19.03
CA GLU A 91 -4.38 8.40 18.11
C GLU A 91 -2.95 8.84 17.81
N SER A 92 -1.97 8.49 18.65
CA SER A 92 -0.56 8.77 18.37
C SER A 92 -0.04 8.06 17.13
N TYR A 93 -0.72 6.98 16.69
CA TYR A 93 -0.45 6.29 15.43
C TYR A 93 -0.50 7.23 14.22
N TRP A 94 -1.39 8.23 14.22
CA TRP A 94 -1.53 9.17 13.10
C TRP A 94 -0.34 10.10 12.94
N ASN A 95 0.51 10.26 13.98
CA ASN A 95 1.65 11.18 13.92
C ASN A 95 2.68 10.81 12.83
N GLN A 96 2.79 9.54 12.47
CA GLN A 96 3.69 9.09 11.39
C GLN A 96 3.22 9.55 9.99
N TRP A 97 1.96 9.94 9.87
CA TRP A 97 1.33 10.40 8.63
C TRP A 97 1.22 11.93 8.55
N LYS A 98 1.69 12.66 9.56
CA LYS A 98 1.76 14.13 9.50
C LYS A 98 2.84 14.54 8.52
N GLY A 99 2.53 15.49 7.65
CA GLY A 99 3.49 16.09 6.73
C GLY A 99 3.13 17.52 6.39
N TYR A 100 3.77 18.05 5.36
CA TYR A 100 3.41 19.34 4.78
C TYR A 100 3.79 19.38 3.31
N ASN A 101 3.06 20.18 2.52
CA ASN A 101 3.51 20.69 1.23
C ASN A 101 4.23 22.03 1.46
N GLN A 102 5.17 22.40 0.60
CA GLN A 102 5.92 23.64 0.75
C GLN A 102 6.04 24.42 -0.55
N LEU A 103 5.93 25.75 -0.44
CA LEU A 103 6.32 26.69 -1.48
C LEU A 103 7.77 27.10 -1.25
N SER A 104 8.59 26.96 -2.28
CA SER A 104 10.01 27.34 -2.26
C SER A 104 10.37 28.09 -3.53
N ARG A 105 11.49 28.82 -3.51
CA ARG A 105 12.05 29.42 -4.73
C ARG A 105 13.53 29.14 -4.92
N PHE A 106 13.96 29.16 -6.18
CA PHE A 106 15.29 28.80 -6.65
C PHE A 106 15.77 29.78 -7.72
N LYS A 107 17.08 29.99 -7.82
CA LYS A 107 17.66 30.82 -8.88
C LYS A 107 17.71 30.05 -10.20
N TRP A 108 17.27 30.71 -11.27
CA TRP A 108 17.42 30.25 -12.65
C TRP A 108 18.80 30.60 -13.21
N THR A 109 19.49 29.61 -13.78
CA THR A 109 20.84 29.77 -14.35
C THR A 109 20.83 30.10 -15.85
N GLY A 110 19.67 30.04 -16.51
CA GLY A 110 19.52 30.15 -17.97
C GLY A 110 19.14 28.84 -18.65
N ASP A 111 19.48 27.71 -18.02
CA ASP A 111 19.28 26.35 -18.49
C ASP A 111 18.63 25.41 -17.45
N LYS A 112 18.74 25.70 -16.15
CA LYS A 112 18.17 24.93 -15.04
C LYS A 112 17.99 25.77 -13.77
N LEU A 113 17.38 25.17 -12.74
CA LEU A 113 17.38 25.71 -11.37
C LEU A 113 18.66 25.34 -10.63
N ASP A 114 19.25 26.31 -9.92
CA ASP A 114 20.28 26.07 -8.92
C ASP A 114 19.63 25.64 -7.59
N LEU A 115 19.50 24.32 -7.40
CA LEU A 115 18.87 23.74 -6.21
C LEU A 115 19.59 24.09 -4.90
N SER A 116 20.84 24.58 -4.94
CA SER A 116 21.55 25.02 -3.73
C SER A 116 21.07 26.38 -3.19
N THR A 117 20.27 27.11 -3.98
CA THR A 117 19.74 28.43 -3.65
C THR A 117 18.34 28.40 -3.03
N GLU A 118 17.87 27.22 -2.64
CA GLU A 118 16.52 27.03 -2.08
C GLU A 118 16.22 28.03 -0.95
N GLN A 119 15.11 28.73 -1.11
CA GLN A 119 14.48 29.48 -0.04
C GLN A 119 13.08 28.93 0.19
N VAL A 120 12.88 28.27 1.34
CA VAL A 120 11.58 27.77 1.78
C VAL A 120 10.76 28.92 2.33
N ILE A 121 9.58 29.16 1.75
CA ILE A 121 8.75 30.33 2.05
C ILE A 121 7.66 29.99 3.07
N ILE A 122 6.81 29.02 2.73
CA ILE A 122 5.70 28.60 3.59
C ILE A 122 5.47 27.10 3.48
N LYS A 123 5.01 26.50 4.59
CA LYS A 123 4.64 25.09 4.71
C LYS A 123 3.14 25.01 5.04
N VAL A 124 2.42 24.17 4.32
CA VAL A 124 0.99 23.89 4.50
C VAL A 124 0.89 22.47 5.04
N GLU A 125 0.41 22.31 6.27
CA GLU A 125 0.35 21.00 6.94
C GLU A 125 -0.60 20.05 6.19
N THR A 126 -0.29 18.76 6.18
CA THR A 126 -1.10 17.71 5.55
C THR A 126 -1.16 16.45 6.41
N ASN A 127 -2.26 15.70 6.27
CA ASN A 127 -2.40 14.31 6.68
C ASN A 127 -2.15 13.45 5.44
N ARG A 128 -0.99 12.80 5.39
CA ARG A 128 -0.54 11.97 4.26
C ARG A 128 -1.16 10.58 4.29
N GLY A 129 -1.03 9.87 3.18
CA GLY A 129 -1.50 8.49 3.02
C GLY A 129 -2.99 8.37 2.76
N GLN A 130 -3.75 9.46 2.79
CA GLN A 130 -5.07 9.50 2.18
C GLN A 130 -4.96 10.28 0.87
N CYS A 131 -5.71 9.82 -0.14
CA CYS A 131 -6.14 10.67 -1.25
C CYS A 131 -7.00 11.81 -0.67
N CYS A 132 -7.13 13.03 -1.19
CA CYS A 132 -6.56 13.73 -2.34
C CYS A 132 -6.65 15.25 -2.06
N HIS A 133 -6.74 16.09 -3.09
CA HIS A 133 -6.96 17.54 -3.08
C HIS A 133 -5.77 18.32 -2.51
N VAL A 134 -4.73 18.36 -3.32
CA VAL A 134 -3.52 19.13 -2.99
C VAL A 134 -3.63 20.59 -3.44
N ALA A 135 -4.39 20.86 -4.52
CA ALA A 135 -4.31 22.09 -5.30
C ALA A 135 -2.84 22.47 -5.57
N GLY A 136 -2.42 23.67 -5.17
CA GLY A 136 -1.01 24.06 -5.14
C GLY A 136 -0.59 25.08 -6.17
N ASP A 137 -1.57 25.75 -6.78
CA ASP A 137 -1.35 26.85 -7.71
C ASP A 137 -1.01 28.16 -6.99
N PHE A 138 -0.29 29.07 -7.65
CA PHE A 138 0.08 30.36 -7.08
C PHE A 138 0.29 31.42 -8.16
N ASP A 139 -0.01 32.67 -7.81
CA ASP A 139 0.16 33.84 -8.68
C ASP A 139 0.33 35.14 -7.86
N TRP A 140 0.57 36.29 -8.50
CA TRP A 140 0.89 37.56 -7.86
C TRP A 140 -0.02 38.71 -8.26
N ASP A 141 -0.31 39.60 -7.30
CA ASP A 141 -0.86 40.92 -7.63
C ASP A 141 0.23 41.94 -8.01
N ASP A 142 -0.20 43.08 -8.58
CA ASP A 142 0.68 44.19 -8.98
C ASP A 142 1.49 44.81 -7.80
N ASP A 143 1.06 44.57 -6.56
CA ASP A 143 1.77 45.01 -5.35
C ASP A 143 2.86 43.99 -4.91
N GLY A 144 3.01 42.88 -5.65
CA GLY A 144 3.96 41.81 -5.37
C GLY A 144 3.54 40.88 -4.22
N ASN A 145 2.25 40.84 -3.87
CA ASN A 145 1.74 39.83 -2.96
C ASN A 145 1.48 38.53 -3.73
N LEU A 146 2.00 37.43 -3.18
CA LEU A 146 1.77 36.09 -3.68
C LEU A 146 0.47 35.53 -3.08
N TYR A 147 -0.35 34.95 -3.95
CA TYR A 147 -1.50 34.13 -3.59
C TYR A 147 -1.14 32.66 -3.75
N LEU A 148 -1.56 31.80 -2.82
CA LEU A 148 -1.32 30.35 -2.88
C LEU A 148 -2.62 29.59 -2.62
N ALA A 149 -3.08 28.82 -3.60
CA ALA A 149 -4.19 27.90 -3.49
C ALA A 149 -3.76 26.61 -2.78
N THR A 150 -4.58 26.15 -1.86
CA THR A 150 -4.33 24.94 -1.05
C THR A 150 -5.61 24.13 -0.94
N GLY A 151 -5.53 22.84 -1.27
CA GLY A 151 -6.68 21.94 -1.13
C GLY A 151 -6.92 21.54 0.32
N ASP A 152 -8.12 21.01 0.58
CA ASP A 152 -8.62 20.61 1.90
C ASP A 152 -7.88 19.42 2.52
N ASN A 153 -7.19 18.64 1.67
CA ASN A 153 -6.54 17.39 2.01
C ASN A 153 -7.53 16.34 2.58
N THR A 154 -8.71 16.20 1.98
CA THR A 154 -9.74 15.22 2.38
C THR A 154 -10.34 14.46 1.18
N PRO A 155 -10.40 13.12 1.20
CA PRO A 155 -10.95 12.36 0.07
C PRO A 155 -12.47 12.43 -0.02
N ALA A 156 -12.98 12.39 -1.25
CA ALA A 156 -14.40 12.13 -1.53
C ALA A 156 -14.86 10.75 -1.00
N SER A 157 -14.00 9.74 -1.09
CA SER A 157 -14.21 8.35 -0.63
C SER A 157 -14.20 8.18 0.90
N THR A 158 -14.51 9.24 1.65
CA THR A 158 -14.52 9.19 3.11
C THR A 158 -15.58 8.19 3.60
N PRO A 159 -15.23 7.23 4.48
CA PRO A 159 -16.16 6.26 5.06
C PRO A 159 -17.49 6.87 5.55
N GLY A 160 -18.61 6.42 4.99
CA GLY A 160 -19.97 6.89 5.26
C GLY A 160 -20.35 8.22 4.59
N ALA A 161 -19.49 8.81 3.74
CA ALA A 161 -19.78 10.06 3.05
C ALA A 161 -20.70 9.87 1.84
N ASN A 162 -20.60 8.75 1.11
CA ASN A 162 -21.44 8.43 -0.06
C ASN A 162 -21.53 9.61 -1.05
N GLY A 163 -20.37 10.12 -1.50
CA GLY A 163 -20.25 11.28 -2.39
C GLY A 163 -20.64 12.65 -1.79
N MET A 164 -21.13 12.74 -0.56
CA MET A 164 -21.50 14.03 0.08
C MET A 164 -20.33 14.65 0.84
N ALA A 165 -20.51 15.85 1.42
CA ALA A 165 -19.50 16.53 2.24
C ALA A 165 -18.83 15.59 3.28
N PRO A 166 -17.50 15.37 3.23
CA PRO A 166 -16.78 14.39 4.05
C PRO A 166 -16.39 14.93 5.43
N ASN A 167 -17.35 14.93 6.35
CA ASN A 167 -17.22 15.51 7.70
C ASN A 167 -17.12 14.41 8.80
N ASN A 168 -16.37 13.34 8.56
CA ASN A 168 -16.32 12.17 9.44
C ASN A 168 -15.26 12.30 10.55
N ASP A 169 -15.71 12.63 11.76
CA ASP A 169 -14.91 12.64 12.98
C ASP A 169 -15.26 11.53 13.97
N ALA A 170 -15.82 10.41 13.50
CA ALA A 170 -16.18 9.29 14.35
C ALA A 170 -14.94 8.74 15.11
N PRO A 171 -15.09 8.31 16.38
CA PRO A 171 -13.96 7.86 17.19
C PRO A 171 -13.12 6.77 16.51
N GLY A 172 -11.81 7.02 16.42
CA GLY A 172 -10.84 6.09 15.83
C GLY A 172 -10.72 6.15 14.31
N MET A 173 -11.53 6.96 13.61
CA MET A 173 -11.35 7.22 12.18
C MET A 173 -10.11 8.07 11.90
N ASN A 174 -9.58 7.94 10.70
CA ASN A 174 -8.46 8.75 10.24
C ASN A 174 -8.85 10.24 10.25
N PRO A 175 -8.05 11.14 10.87
CA PRO A 175 -8.35 12.57 10.88
C PRO A 175 -8.51 13.18 9.49
N GLY A 176 -7.89 12.58 8.46
CA GLY A 176 -8.02 12.98 7.06
C GLY A 176 -9.46 13.05 6.53
N PHE A 177 -10.40 12.37 7.18
CA PHE A 177 -11.79 12.25 6.76
C PHE A 177 -12.75 13.30 7.33
N ASP A 178 -12.23 14.26 8.11
CA ASP A 178 -13.04 15.36 8.63
C ASP A 178 -12.57 16.69 8.04
N ASP A 179 -13.21 17.09 6.95
CA ASP A 179 -12.85 18.28 6.17
C ASP A 179 -12.95 19.60 6.96
N ARG A 180 -13.85 19.63 7.96
CA ARG A 180 -13.99 20.75 8.91
C ARG A 180 -12.68 21.06 9.64
N ARG A 181 -11.73 20.12 9.77
CA ARG A 181 -10.41 20.36 10.38
C ARG A 181 -9.51 21.27 9.53
N GLY A 182 -9.73 21.30 8.21
CA GLY A 182 -8.95 21.99 7.20
C GLY A 182 -9.73 23.15 6.61
N ALA A 183 -10.51 22.92 5.54
CA ALA A 183 -11.23 23.96 4.81
C ALA A 183 -12.11 24.83 5.72
N GLY A 184 -12.83 24.20 6.65
CA GLY A 184 -13.67 24.87 7.64
C GLY A 184 -12.96 25.47 8.87
N ASN A 185 -11.64 25.30 9.01
CA ASN A 185 -10.90 25.74 10.20
C ASN A 185 -10.16 27.06 9.93
N THR A 186 -10.46 28.08 10.73
CA THR A 186 -9.83 29.41 10.61
C THR A 186 -8.37 29.45 11.05
N ASN A 187 -7.91 28.43 11.78
CA ASN A 187 -6.55 28.33 12.28
C ASN A 187 -5.71 27.27 11.53
N ASP A 188 -6.15 26.87 10.33
CA ASP A 188 -5.47 25.92 9.44
C ASP A 188 -5.22 26.58 8.07
N LEU A 189 -4.24 26.07 7.32
CA LEU A 189 -3.88 26.59 5.99
C LEU A 189 -4.44 25.74 4.84
N ARG A 190 -5.02 24.57 5.08
CA ARG A 190 -5.64 23.71 4.05
C ARG A 190 -7.03 24.20 3.67
N GLY A 191 -7.41 24.01 2.41
CA GLY A 191 -8.70 24.45 1.87
C GLY A 191 -8.84 25.96 1.94
N LYS A 192 -7.80 26.67 1.47
CA LYS A 192 -7.65 28.14 1.50
C LYS A 192 -7.04 28.67 0.20
N ILE A 193 -7.27 29.95 -0.07
CA ILE A 193 -6.36 30.77 -0.88
C ILE A 193 -5.68 31.75 0.07
N LEU A 194 -4.36 31.62 0.20
CA LEU A 194 -3.53 32.42 1.10
C LEU A 194 -3.00 33.65 0.36
N ARG A 195 -2.77 34.76 1.06
CA ARG A 195 -2.10 35.96 0.51
C ARG A 195 -0.95 36.39 1.43
N ILE A 196 0.26 36.42 0.89
CA ILE A 196 1.50 36.79 1.60
C ILE A 196 2.38 37.71 0.74
N ASN A 197 3.32 38.42 1.37
CA ASN A 197 4.35 39.20 0.68
C ASN A 197 5.73 38.61 0.98
N VAL A 198 6.36 38.02 -0.04
CA VAL A 198 7.65 37.31 0.10
C VAL A 198 8.80 38.31 0.12
N ARG A 199 9.71 38.16 1.09
CA ARG A 199 10.88 39.01 1.29
C ARG A 199 12.10 38.45 0.56
N GLU A 200 13.13 39.27 0.41
CA GLU A 200 14.36 38.92 -0.33
C GLU A 200 15.11 37.71 0.27
N ASP A 201 15.01 37.51 1.58
CA ASP A 201 15.63 36.38 2.28
C ASP A 201 14.79 35.08 2.26
N GLY A 202 13.61 35.11 1.62
CA GLY A 202 12.69 33.98 1.56
C GLY A 202 11.68 33.93 2.70
N SER A 203 11.83 34.75 3.74
CA SER A 203 10.77 34.96 4.73
C SER A 203 9.56 35.65 4.09
N TYR A 204 8.43 35.71 4.77
CA TYR A 204 7.28 36.49 4.29
C TYR A 204 6.67 37.34 5.40
N THR A 205 5.93 38.35 4.99
CA THR A 205 4.99 39.07 5.85
C THR A 205 3.58 38.90 5.31
N VAL A 206 2.58 39.02 6.17
CA VAL A 206 1.18 39.05 5.72
C VAL A 206 0.82 40.50 5.36
N PRO A 207 0.20 40.79 4.21
CA PRO A 207 -0.35 42.12 3.93
C PRO A 207 -1.58 42.43 4.82
N ASP A 208 -2.06 43.66 4.80
CA ASP A 208 -3.34 44.00 5.43
C ASP A 208 -4.49 43.73 4.44
N GLY A 209 -5.72 43.55 4.93
CA GLY A 209 -6.89 43.29 4.07
C GLY A 209 -7.18 41.81 3.79
N ASN A 210 -6.46 40.88 4.43
CA ASN A 210 -6.83 39.47 4.49
C ASN A 210 -8.07 39.25 5.39
N LEU A 211 -8.71 38.09 5.26
CA LEU A 211 -9.98 37.76 5.92
C LEU A 211 -9.91 37.93 7.44
N PHE A 212 -8.77 37.56 8.03
CA PHE A 212 -8.51 37.70 9.45
C PHE A 212 -7.38 38.69 9.72
N PRO A 213 -7.63 39.77 10.47
CA PRO A 213 -6.58 40.71 10.87
C PRO A 213 -5.47 40.02 11.69
N LYS A 214 -4.22 40.47 11.51
CA LYS A 214 -3.06 39.99 12.28
C LYS A 214 -3.32 40.07 13.79
N GLY A 215 -2.98 39.00 14.50
CA GLY A 215 -3.15 38.91 15.95
C GLY A 215 -4.57 38.54 16.40
N THR A 216 -5.51 38.32 15.47
CA THR A 216 -6.81 37.74 15.81
C THR A 216 -6.59 36.33 16.36
N ALA A 217 -7.14 36.06 17.55
CA ALA A 217 -6.93 34.78 18.22
C ALA A 217 -7.65 33.65 17.47
N LYS A 218 -7.02 32.47 17.42
CA LYS A 218 -7.55 31.27 16.74
C LYS A 218 -7.77 31.44 15.23
N THR A 219 -6.99 32.29 14.59
CA THR A 219 -7.07 32.51 13.14
C THR A 219 -5.68 32.60 12.53
N ARG A 220 -5.54 32.18 11.27
CA ARG A 220 -4.36 32.41 10.43
C ARG A 220 -4.53 33.70 9.62
N PRO A 221 -3.69 34.73 9.81
CA PRO A 221 -3.81 35.97 9.08
C PRO A 221 -3.46 35.84 7.59
N GLU A 222 -2.80 34.75 7.18
CA GLU A 222 -2.47 34.45 5.78
C GLU A 222 -3.72 34.23 4.90
N ILE A 223 -4.86 33.89 5.50
CA ILE A 223 -6.08 33.51 4.79
C ILE A 223 -6.72 34.72 4.09
N PHE A 224 -6.81 34.67 2.76
CA PHE A 224 -7.59 35.62 1.96
C PHE A 224 -8.96 35.05 1.58
N VAL A 225 -9.00 33.81 1.10
CA VAL A 225 -10.22 33.01 0.95
C VAL A 225 -10.13 31.78 1.84
N MET A 226 -11.22 31.46 2.54
CA MET A 226 -11.37 30.16 3.22
C MET A 226 -12.55 29.37 2.69
N GLY A 227 -12.61 28.08 3.02
CA GLY A 227 -13.75 27.23 2.69
C GLY A 227 -13.81 26.92 1.20
N VAL A 228 -12.67 26.48 0.65
CA VAL A 228 -12.53 25.92 -0.70
C VAL A 228 -12.09 24.47 -0.58
N ARG A 229 -12.48 23.62 -1.52
CA ARG A 229 -12.23 22.17 -1.47
C ARG A 229 -10.91 21.81 -2.15
N ASN A 230 -10.85 21.99 -3.45
CA ASN A 230 -9.68 21.75 -4.29
C ASN A 230 -9.61 22.83 -5.39
N PRO A 231 -9.20 24.06 -5.04
CA PRO A 231 -9.04 25.16 -6.00
C PRO A 231 -7.86 24.88 -6.94
N PHE A 232 -8.08 24.05 -7.95
CA PHE A 232 -7.00 23.35 -8.66
C PHE A 232 -6.12 24.32 -9.48
N ARG A 233 -6.76 25.29 -10.14
CA ARG A 233 -6.11 26.41 -10.84
C ARG A 233 -6.75 27.73 -10.48
N MET A 234 -5.92 28.77 -10.34
CA MET A 234 -6.36 30.13 -10.06
C MET A 234 -5.52 31.16 -10.84
N ASP A 235 -6.06 32.37 -10.95
CA ASP A 235 -5.41 33.52 -11.60
C ASP A 235 -5.58 34.77 -10.74
N VAL A 236 -4.53 35.59 -10.65
CA VAL A 236 -4.53 36.89 -9.97
C VAL A 236 -4.22 37.98 -10.99
N ASP A 237 -5.28 38.62 -11.50
CA ASP A 237 -5.11 39.65 -12.50
C ASP A 237 -5.07 41.05 -11.88
N GLY A 238 -3.90 41.70 -11.99
CA GLY A 238 -3.66 43.05 -11.48
C GLY A 238 -4.46 44.15 -12.20
N LYS A 239 -4.77 43.97 -13.50
CA LYS A 239 -5.48 44.97 -14.31
C LYS A 239 -6.97 45.05 -13.97
N THR A 240 -7.64 43.92 -13.84
CA THR A 240 -9.03 43.86 -13.37
C THR A 240 -9.12 43.95 -11.85
N GLY A 241 -8.04 43.63 -11.14
CA GLY A 241 -7.98 43.64 -9.69
C GLY A 241 -8.77 42.49 -9.06
N THR A 242 -8.69 41.30 -9.66
CA THR A 242 -9.45 40.11 -9.24
C THR A 242 -8.58 38.88 -8.99
N LEU A 243 -9.07 38.01 -8.12
CA LEU A 243 -8.65 36.62 -7.97
C LEU A 243 -9.79 35.74 -8.53
N SER A 244 -9.49 34.81 -9.45
CA SER A 244 -10.47 33.83 -9.95
C SER A 244 -9.94 32.40 -9.87
N TRP A 245 -10.82 31.40 -9.69
CA TRP A 245 -10.43 29.99 -9.58
C TRP A 245 -11.56 29.02 -9.95
N GLY A 246 -11.18 27.81 -10.36
CA GLY A 246 -12.07 26.65 -10.41
C GLY A 246 -11.91 25.81 -9.15
N ASP A 247 -13.01 25.35 -8.53
CA ASP A 247 -13.02 24.54 -7.31
C ASP A 247 -13.81 23.23 -7.53
N TYR A 248 -13.20 22.09 -7.22
CA TYR A 248 -13.87 20.80 -7.36
C TYR A 248 -14.93 20.60 -6.27
N GLY A 249 -16.08 20.07 -6.63
CA GLY A 249 -17.15 19.64 -5.72
C GLY A 249 -17.01 18.21 -5.22
N PRO A 250 -17.92 17.75 -4.35
CA PRO A 250 -18.00 16.35 -3.95
C PRO A 250 -18.72 15.50 -5.02
N ASP A 251 -18.70 14.18 -4.88
CA ASP A 251 -19.05 13.23 -5.97
C ASP A 251 -20.54 12.81 -5.99
N ALA A 252 -21.40 13.41 -5.16
CA ALA A 252 -22.80 12.99 -5.07
C ALA A 252 -23.60 13.35 -6.34
N GLY A 253 -23.92 12.39 -7.21
CA GLY A 253 -24.71 12.65 -8.43
C GLY A 253 -26.19 13.02 -8.22
N ALA A 254 -26.69 13.09 -6.98
CA ALA A 254 -28.03 13.55 -6.66
C ALA A 254 -28.12 14.14 -5.24
N ALA A 255 -29.08 15.05 -5.02
CA ALA A 255 -29.33 15.64 -3.71
C ALA A 255 -30.04 14.65 -2.76
N ASP A 256 -29.71 14.70 -1.47
CA ASP A 256 -30.39 13.94 -0.42
C ASP A 256 -31.08 14.93 0.54
N PRO A 257 -32.42 14.93 0.63
CA PRO A 257 -33.17 15.81 1.54
C PRO A 257 -32.79 15.69 3.02
N ASN A 258 -32.14 14.59 3.41
CA ASN A 258 -31.66 14.35 4.76
C ASN A 258 -30.15 14.64 4.93
N ARG A 259 -29.43 15.06 3.90
CA ARG A 259 -27.98 15.32 3.99
C ARG A 259 -27.53 16.62 3.35
N GLY A 260 -28.05 16.98 2.18
CA GLY A 260 -27.62 18.18 1.47
C GLY A 260 -27.79 18.11 -0.05
N PRO A 261 -27.24 19.11 -0.76
CA PRO A 261 -27.27 19.17 -2.22
C PRO A 261 -26.42 18.05 -2.84
N MET A 262 -26.59 17.87 -4.16
CA MET A 262 -25.68 17.08 -4.97
C MET A 262 -24.27 17.71 -5.03
N GLY A 263 -23.34 17.00 -5.67
CA GLY A 263 -22.02 17.49 -6.03
C GLY A 263 -22.11 18.59 -7.07
N TYR A 264 -21.65 19.79 -6.70
CA TYR A 264 -21.48 20.91 -7.61
C TYR A 264 -20.00 21.31 -7.65
N VAL A 265 -19.48 21.44 -8.86
CA VAL A 265 -18.23 22.15 -9.11
C VAL A 265 -18.49 23.64 -9.30
N GLU A 266 -17.50 24.47 -8.98
CA GLU A 266 -17.65 25.92 -8.93
C GLU A 266 -16.57 26.64 -9.74
N TRP A 267 -16.93 27.77 -10.34
CA TRP A 267 -15.98 28.80 -10.76
C TRP A 267 -16.33 30.09 -10.05
N ASN A 268 -15.32 30.74 -9.48
CA ASN A 268 -15.48 31.86 -8.57
C ASN A 268 -14.53 33.00 -8.92
N VAL A 269 -14.95 34.24 -8.65
CA VAL A 269 -14.14 35.45 -8.80
C VAL A 269 -14.39 36.42 -7.63
N THR A 270 -13.33 37.03 -7.11
CA THR A 270 -13.47 38.07 -6.09
C THR A 270 -12.46 39.21 -6.29
N PRO A 271 -12.84 40.47 -6.02
CA PRO A 271 -11.89 41.58 -5.96
C PRO A 271 -10.77 41.34 -4.92
N LEU A 272 -9.55 41.79 -5.22
CA LEU A 272 -8.39 41.68 -4.31
C LEU A 272 -8.52 42.47 -2.98
N ASN A 273 -9.59 43.26 -2.84
CA ASN A 273 -9.96 43.99 -1.62
C ASN A 273 -11.17 43.38 -0.88
N LYS A 274 -11.68 42.22 -1.31
CA LYS A 274 -12.85 41.54 -0.76
C LYS A 274 -12.51 40.08 -0.39
N PRO A 275 -11.80 39.85 0.73
CA PRO A 275 -11.60 38.50 1.24
C PRO A 275 -12.95 37.85 1.62
N MET A 276 -13.07 36.53 1.48
CA MET A 276 -14.35 35.85 1.65
C MET A 276 -14.24 34.42 2.22
N ASN A 277 -15.38 33.87 2.63
CA ASN A 277 -15.55 32.45 2.95
C ASN A 277 -16.39 31.82 1.83
N GLY A 278 -15.83 30.87 1.06
CA GLY A 278 -16.52 30.11 0.01
C GLY A 278 -17.48 29.05 0.55
N GLY A 279 -17.41 28.72 1.83
CA GLY A 279 -18.44 27.94 2.53
C GLY A 279 -18.20 26.43 2.63
N TRP A 280 -17.32 25.84 1.82
CA TRP A 280 -16.97 24.43 1.94
C TRP A 280 -16.35 24.11 3.34
N PRO A 281 -16.64 22.98 4.01
CA PRO A 281 -17.49 21.83 3.60
C PRO A 281 -18.94 21.91 4.10
N TYR A 282 -19.43 23.10 4.43
CA TYR A 282 -20.76 23.32 4.99
C TYR A 282 -21.79 23.67 3.92
N CYS A 283 -21.31 24.32 2.86
CA CYS A 283 -22.07 24.97 1.82
C CYS A 283 -21.45 24.65 0.45
N THR A 284 -22.25 24.72 -0.60
CA THR A 284 -21.79 24.71 -2.00
C THR A 284 -22.80 25.44 -2.89
N GLY A 285 -22.39 25.84 -4.09
CA GLY A 285 -23.21 26.50 -5.10
C GLY A 285 -23.80 27.80 -4.58
N ASP A 286 -25.12 27.97 -4.69
CA ASP A 286 -25.85 29.14 -4.19
C ASP A 286 -26.09 29.08 -2.66
N ASN A 287 -25.04 28.78 -1.88
CA ASN A 287 -25.11 28.57 -0.43
C ASN A 287 -26.07 27.44 0.00
N PHE A 288 -26.14 26.36 -0.77
CA PHE A 288 -26.92 25.17 -0.40
C PHE A 288 -26.30 24.49 0.83
N ASN A 289 -27.11 24.23 1.86
CA ASN A 289 -26.61 23.69 3.13
C ASN A 289 -26.47 22.16 3.09
N TYR A 290 -25.33 21.65 3.55
CA TYR A 290 -25.24 20.29 4.08
C TYR A 290 -25.74 20.23 5.53
N ASN A 291 -25.92 19.01 6.06
CA ASN A 291 -26.26 18.80 7.46
C ASN A 291 -25.14 18.17 8.29
N HIS A 292 -25.38 18.12 9.59
CA HIS A 292 -24.52 17.47 10.56
C HIS A 292 -24.66 15.94 10.55
N TRP A 293 -24.29 15.28 9.46
CA TRP A 293 -24.41 13.83 9.36
C TRP A 293 -23.70 13.10 10.52
N ASP A 294 -24.42 12.22 11.21
CA ASP A 294 -23.86 11.35 12.25
C ASP A 294 -23.23 10.13 11.60
N TYR A 295 -21.93 10.19 11.31
CA TYR A 295 -21.19 9.11 10.67
C TYR A 295 -21.15 7.82 11.50
N ALA A 296 -21.21 7.91 12.83
CA ALA A 296 -21.17 6.73 13.69
C ALA A 296 -22.47 5.93 13.67
N ASN A 297 -23.61 6.58 13.36
CA ASN A 297 -24.94 5.97 13.41
C ASN A 297 -25.73 6.07 12.10
N SER A 298 -25.16 6.70 11.07
CA SER A 298 -25.79 7.00 9.78
C SER A 298 -27.13 7.70 9.92
N LYS A 299 -27.16 8.81 10.68
CA LYS A 299 -28.39 9.58 10.95
C LYS A 299 -28.25 11.05 10.60
N PRO A 300 -29.32 11.66 10.07
CA PRO A 300 -29.33 13.10 9.84
C PRO A 300 -29.38 13.87 11.17
N ARG A 301 -28.77 15.05 11.18
CA ARG A 301 -28.93 16.06 12.23
C ARG A 301 -29.29 17.42 11.60
N GLU A 302 -29.18 18.50 12.36
CA GLU A 302 -29.47 19.86 11.88
C GLU A 302 -28.62 20.26 10.67
N PHE A 303 -29.21 21.07 9.79
CA PHE A 303 -28.50 21.71 8.70
C PHE A 303 -27.58 22.82 9.21
N PHE A 304 -26.46 23.02 8.52
CA PHE A 304 -25.60 24.17 8.77
C PHE A 304 -26.30 25.49 8.40
N ASP A 305 -25.86 26.58 9.02
CA ASP A 305 -26.36 27.94 8.75
C ASP A 305 -25.34 28.69 7.88
N CYS A 306 -25.37 28.46 6.56
CA CYS A 306 -24.42 29.08 5.62
C CYS A 306 -24.52 30.62 5.61
N ALA A 307 -25.74 31.15 5.54
CA ALA A 307 -25.99 32.59 5.48
C ALA A 307 -25.63 33.33 6.79
N GLY A 308 -25.82 32.69 7.95
CA GLY A 308 -25.47 33.25 9.26
C GLY A 308 -24.06 32.90 9.73
N GLY A 309 -23.28 32.15 8.94
CA GLY A 309 -21.96 31.62 9.28
C GLY A 309 -22.04 30.23 9.91
N PRO A 310 -21.52 29.17 9.27
CA PRO A 310 -21.64 27.82 9.82
C PRO A 310 -20.86 27.66 11.14
N THR A 311 -21.28 26.68 11.95
CA THR A 311 -20.59 26.32 13.20
C THR A 311 -19.62 25.17 12.93
N ASN A 312 -18.32 25.39 13.17
CA ASN A 312 -17.32 24.34 13.12
C ASN A 312 -17.25 23.61 14.47
N ASN A 313 -17.99 22.51 14.56
CA ASN A 313 -18.03 21.61 15.72
C ASN A 313 -17.19 20.33 15.54
N SER A 314 -16.23 20.34 14.61
CA SER A 314 -15.25 19.25 14.50
C SER A 314 -14.51 19.05 15.82
N VAL A 315 -14.27 17.79 16.19
CA VAL A 315 -13.41 17.46 17.34
C VAL A 315 -11.95 17.89 17.12
N TRP A 316 -11.56 18.12 15.86
CA TRP A 316 -10.23 18.57 15.44
C TRP A 316 -10.13 20.09 15.29
N ASN A 317 -11.21 20.85 15.51
CA ASN A 317 -11.21 22.29 15.38
C ASN A 317 -10.38 22.96 16.49
N ASN A 318 -9.37 23.73 16.09
CA ASN A 318 -8.59 24.61 16.97
C ASN A 318 -8.76 26.10 16.62
N GLY A 319 -9.61 26.40 15.63
CA GLY A 319 -9.98 27.73 15.17
C GLY A 319 -11.21 28.32 15.87
N LEU A 320 -11.88 29.24 15.19
CA LEU A 320 -13.15 29.80 15.61
C LEU A 320 -14.25 28.73 15.50
N GLU A 321 -15.19 28.76 16.45
CA GLU A 321 -16.36 27.88 16.44
C GLU A 321 -17.43 28.41 15.49
N LYS A 322 -17.66 29.73 15.47
CA LYS A 322 -18.56 30.39 14.52
C LYS A 322 -17.73 31.00 13.39
N LEU A 323 -18.02 30.60 12.16
CA LEU A 323 -17.30 31.06 10.97
C LEU A 323 -17.93 32.34 10.38
N PRO A 324 -17.20 33.10 9.55
CA PRO A 324 -17.81 34.12 8.70
C PRO A 324 -18.92 33.52 7.82
N PRO A 325 -19.97 34.29 7.45
CA PRO A 325 -20.97 33.87 6.47
C PRO A 325 -20.34 33.35 5.18
N ALA A 326 -20.93 32.30 4.61
CA ALA A 326 -20.53 31.77 3.31
C ALA A 326 -20.99 32.69 2.17
N THR A 327 -20.21 32.72 1.11
CA THR A 327 -20.46 33.51 -0.11
C THR A 327 -20.93 32.56 -1.20
N PRO A 328 -22.06 32.83 -1.87
CA PRO A 328 -22.52 32.02 -3.00
C PRO A 328 -21.47 31.98 -4.12
N ALA A 329 -21.43 30.87 -4.85
CA ALA A 329 -20.57 30.74 -6.02
C ALA A 329 -21.03 31.64 -7.18
N ASP A 330 -20.07 32.16 -7.97
CA ASP A 330 -20.37 32.96 -9.16
C ASP A 330 -20.94 32.10 -10.30
N LEU A 331 -20.37 30.92 -10.49
CA LEU A 331 -20.87 29.85 -11.35
C LEU A 331 -20.80 28.52 -10.59
N TYR A 332 -21.83 27.69 -10.73
CA TYR A 332 -21.82 26.30 -10.27
C TYR A 332 -22.52 25.41 -11.28
N TYR A 333 -22.06 24.18 -11.45
CA TYR A 333 -22.66 23.21 -12.37
C TYR A 333 -22.49 21.76 -11.91
N GLY A 334 -23.41 20.91 -12.36
CA GLY A 334 -23.38 19.45 -12.14
C GLY A 334 -23.10 18.70 -13.46
N ASP A 335 -23.38 17.40 -13.50
CA ASP A 335 -23.17 16.57 -14.69
C ASP A 335 -24.20 16.80 -15.80
N ARG A 336 -25.34 17.42 -15.48
CA ARG A 336 -26.47 17.56 -16.41
C ARG A 336 -26.84 19.02 -16.57
N ALA A 337 -27.29 19.38 -17.77
CA ALA A 337 -27.80 20.72 -18.08
C ALA A 337 -28.92 21.23 -17.15
N SER A 338 -29.61 20.32 -16.46
CA SER A 338 -30.68 20.63 -15.49
C SER A 338 -30.19 20.97 -14.09
N ASP A 339 -28.93 20.70 -13.76
CA ASP A 339 -28.44 20.75 -12.39
C ASP A 339 -28.06 22.19 -11.97
N GLN A 340 -27.87 23.06 -12.97
CA GLN A 340 -27.53 24.49 -12.86
C GLN A 340 -28.62 25.40 -13.45
N PRO A 341 -28.55 26.73 -13.20
CA PRO A 341 -29.39 27.70 -13.88
C PRO A 341 -29.28 27.61 -15.41
N ALA A 342 -30.40 27.82 -16.10
CA ALA A 342 -30.47 27.69 -17.57
C ALA A 342 -29.55 28.67 -18.31
N GLU A 343 -29.19 29.78 -17.67
CA GLU A 343 -28.24 30.77 -18.18
C GLU A 343 -26.83 30.20 -18.36
N TRP A 344 -26.48 29.13 -17.65
CA TRP A 344 -25.14 28.53 -17.64
C TRP A 344 -25.12 27.09 -18.21
N SER A 345 -26.22 26.61 -18.81
CA SER A 345 -26.32 25.25 -19.37
C SER A 345 -25.21 24.93 -20.37
N GLY A 346 -24.66 25.96 -21.02
CA GLY A 346 -23.54 25.85 -21.96
C GLY A 346 -22.34 25.07 -21.42
N LEU A 347 -22.04 25.15 -20.11
CA LEU A 347 -20.92 24.44 -19.49
C LEU A 347 -21.03 22.91 -19.55
N THR A 348 -22.23 22.36 -19.71
CA THR A 348 -22.47 20.90 -19.84
C THR A 348 -23.02 20.51 -21.21
N GLU A 349 -23.22 21.47 -22.11
CA GLU A 349 -23.82 21.26 -23.44
C GLU A 349 -22.81 21.41 -24.59
N PHE A 350 -21.59 21.83 -24.29
CA PHE A 350 -20.52 22.03 -25.28
C PHE A 350 -20.10 20.75 -26.01
N ASP A 351 -20.11 19.60 -25.32
CA ASP A 351 -20.08 18.29 -25.97
C ASP A 351 -21.06 17.33 -25.28
N PRO A 352 -22.23 17.04 -25.89
CA PRO A 352 -23.24 16.17 -25.28
C PRO A 352 -22.82 14.69 -25.21
N LYS A 353 -21.64 14.32 -25.71
CA LYS A 353 -21.09 12.97 -25.61
C LYS A 353 -20.21 12.77 -24.38
N GLN A 354 -19.80 13.85 -23.73
CA GLN A 354 -18.95 13.81 -22.54
C GLN A 354 -19.75 14.25 -21.30
N ASN A 355 -19.27 13.81 -20.14
CA ASN A 355 -19.85 14.06 -18.82
C ASN A 355 -18.71 14.19 -17.80
N GLY A 356 -19.04 14.46 -16.54
CA GLY A 356 -18.07 14.67 -15.47
C GLY A 356 -17.87 16.14 -15.14
N GLN A 357 -17.17 16.38 -14.03
CA GLN A 357 -17.03 17.69 -13.42
C GLN A 357 -15.59 17.91 -12.93
N ALA A 358 -14.84 18.79 -13.61
CA ALA A 358 -13.43 19.01 -13.32
C ALA A 358 -12.96 20.42 -13.75
N PRO A 359 -13.42 21.48 -13.05
CA PRO A 359 -13.13 22.86 -13.42
C PRO A 359 -11.67 23.25 -13.17
N MET A 360 -11.10 23.97 -14.13
CA MET A 360 -9.80 24.63 -14.02
C MET A 360 -10.00 26.14 -14.21
N GLY A 361 -9.54 26.93 -13.23
CA GLY A 361 -9.31 28.35 -13.44
C GLY A 361 -8.27 28.60 -14.53
N GLY A 362 -8.25 29.82 -15.07
CA GLY A 362 -7.32 30.20 -16.12
C GLY A 362 -7.15 31.72 -16.20
N PRO A 363 -6.25 32.19 -17.07
CA PRO A 363 -5.80 33.57 -17.07
C PRO A 363 -6.84 34.53 -17.66
N VAL A 364 -6.77 35.79 -17.25
CA VAL A 364 -7.44 36.89 -17.95
C VAL A 364 -6.60 37.37 -19.14
N TYR A 365 -7.18 37.41 -20.34
CA TYR A 365 -6.47 37.96 -21.49
C TYR A 365 -6.55 39.50 -21.52
N HIS A 366 -5.38 40.13 -21.66
CA HIS A 366 -5.26 41.57 -21.87
C HIS A 366 -4.60 41.89 -23.20
N TYR A 367 -5.35 42.52 -24.09
CA TYR A 367 -4.87 42.96 -25.38
C TYR A 367 -3.83 44.08 -25.20
N ASP A 368 -2.67 43.89 -25.82
CA ASP A 368 -1.63 44.91 -25.94
C ASP A 368 -1.44 45.27 -27.41
N ALA A 369 -1.85 46.50 -27.77
CA ALA A 369 -1.71 47.04 -29.11
C ALA A 369 -0.23 47.26 -29.50
N ASP A 370 0.64 47.50 -28.52
CA ASP A 370 2.07 47.75 -28.72
C ASP A 370 2.88 46.45 -28.82
N ASN A 371 2.31 45.31 -28.42
CA ASN A 371 2.95 44.01 -28.60
C ASN A 371 3.14 43.74 -30.11
N PRO A 372 4.39 43.60 -30.59
CA PRO A 372 4.67 43.47 -32.03
C PRO A 372 4.29 42.10 -32.59
N SER A 373 3.91 41.14 -31.74
CA SER A 373 3.49 39.81 -32.15
C SER A 373 2.30 39.88 -33.12
N THR A 374 2.42 39.17 -34.23
CA THR A 374 1.35 39.00 -35.22
C THR A 374 0.43 37.83 -34.91
N THR A 375 0.76 37.03 -33.89
CA THR A 375 -0.02 35.87 -33.43
C THR A 375 -0.74 36.12 -32.12
N LYS A 376 -0.57 37.29 -31.49
CA LYS A 376 -1.33 37.69 -30.31
C LYS A 376 -2.83 37.65 -30.58
N PHE A 377 -3.61 37.33 -29.56
CA PHE A 377 -5.06 37.33 -29.69
C PHE A 377 -5.61 38.73 -30.02
N PRO A 378 -6.73 38.82 -30.77
CA PRO A 378 -7.35 40.09 -31.09
C PRO A 378 -8.01 40.72 -29.87
N GLU A 379 -8.19 42.04 -29.90
CA GLU A 379 -8.90 42.87 -28.89
C GLU A 379 -10.29 42.33 -28.51
N TYR A 380 -10.92 41.49 -29.34
CA TYR A 380 -12.16 40.81 -28.99
C TYR A 380 -12.08 40.00 -27.69
N TRP A 381 -10.90 39.43 -27.39
CA TRP A 381 -10.69 38.61 -26.19
C TRP A 381 -10.27 39.41 -24.97
N ASP A 382 -10.08 40.73 -25.09
CA ASP A 382 -9.66 41.60 -24.00
C ASP A 382 -10.65 41.50 -22.82
N ASP A 383 -10.12 41.49 -21.59
CA ASP A 383 -10.84 41.34 -20.32
C ASP A 383 -11.69 40.05 -20.18
N LYS A 384 -11.42 39.00 -20.96
CA LYS A 384 -12.10 37.70 -20.81
C LYS A 384 -11.28 36.74 -19.93
N PHE A 385 -12.00 36.06 -19.04
CA PHE A 385 -11.47 35.03 -18.15
C PHE A 385 -11.50 33.70 -18.88
N PHE A 386 -10.35 33.03 -19.01
CA PHE A 386 -10.28 31.70 -19.62
C PHE A 386 -10.49 30.61 -18.58
N PHE A 387 -11.07 29.51 -19.03
CA PHE A 387 -11.47 28.37 -18.21
C PHE A 387 -11.16 27.07 -18.96
N GLY A 388 -10.68 26.07 -18.24
CA GLY A 388 -10.53 24.71 -18.74
C GLY A 388 -11.48 23.74 -18.04
N GLU A 389 -12.07 22.82 -18.78
CA GLU A 389 -12.79 21.68 -18.22
C GLU A 389 -11.99 20.42 -18.55
N PHE A 390 -11.43 19.81 -17.50
CA PHE A 390 -10.56 18.65 -17.65
C PHE A 390 -11.30 17.37 -18.04
N SER A 391 -12.47 17.08 -17.48
CA SER A 391 -13.23 15.83 -17.73
C SER A 391 -14.03 15.85 -19.04
N GLN A 392 -14.40 17.04 -19.52
CA GLN A 392 -15.19 17.27 -20.73
C GLN A 392 -14.38 17.92 -21.88
N ASP A 393 -13.05 17.91 -21.79
CA ASP A 393 -12.13 18.24 -22.88
C ASP A 393 -12.40 19.56 -23.63
N TYR A 394 -12.74 20.63 -22.90
CA TYR A 394 -13.01 21.92 -23.54
C TYR A 394 -12.34 23.10 -22.84
N LEU A 395 -12.17 24.17 -23.62
CA LEU A 395 -11.86 25.50 -23.11
C LEU A 395 -13.07 26.42 -23.26
N ALA A 396 -13.25 27.31 -22.31
CA ALA A 396 -14.28 28.34 -22.35
C ALA A 396 -13.72 29.72 -21.98
N ALA A 397 -14.48 30.75 -22.30
CA ALA A 397 -14.17 32.12 -21.91
C ALA A 397 -15.42 32.81 -21.35
N PHE A 398 -15.22 33.55 -20.25
CA PHE A 398 -16.29 34.26 -19.55
C PHE A 398 -16.12 35.78 -19.69
N THR A 399 -17.22 36.49 -19.95
CA THR A 399 -17.27 37.95 -19.83
C THR A 399 -17.90 38.32 -18.49
N VAL A 400 -17.10 38.91 -17.62
CA VAL A 400 -17.51 39.34 -16.27
C VAL A 400 -17.81 40.84 -16.28
N SER A 401 -18.92 41.25 -15.64
CA SER A 401 -19.38 42.64 -15.66
C SER A 401 -18.64 43.54 -14.64
N GLY A 402 -17.31 43.49 -14.64
CA GLY A 402 -16.43 44.14 -13.66
C GLY A 402 -15.95 43.18 -12.55
N ALA A 403 -15.06 43.65 -11.66
CA ALA A 403 -14.32 42.82 -10.70
C ALA A 403 -15.15 41.98 -9.71
N ASP A 404 -16.44 42.31 -9.53
CA ASP A 404 -17.41 41.62 -8.64
C ASP A 404 -18.77 41.49 -9.36
N GLY A 405 -18.77 41.56 -10.69
CA GLY A 405 -19.97 41.55 -11.51
C GLY A 405 -20.34 40.14 -11.94
N PRO A 406 -21.62 39.87 -12.29
CA PRO A 406 -22.01 38.55 -12.77
C PRO A 406 -21.33 38.22 -14.10
N VAL A 407 -21.17 36.92 -14.35
CA VAL A 407 -20.85 36.39 -15.67
C VAL A 407 -22.01 36.70 -16.62
N SER A 408 -21.75 37.55 -17.60
CA SER A 408 -22.74 38.04 -18.56
C SER A 408 -22.77 37.24 -19.86
N LYS A 409 -21.72 36.46 -20.13
CA LYS A 409 -21.60 35.64 -21.32
C LYS A 409 -20.60 34.49 -21.08
N ILE A 410 -20.97 33.31 -21.56
CA ILE A 410 -20.14 32.10 -21.59
C ILE A 410 -19.94 31.71 -23.06
N GLU A 411 -18.70 31.47 -23.46
CA GLU A 411 -18.34 31.13 -24.84
C GLU A 411 -17.43 29.90 -24.87
N GLN A 412 -17.75 28.90 -25.69
CA GLN A 412 -16.83 27.80 -25.98
C GLN A 412 -15.66 28.33 -26.80
N PHE A 413 -14.43 28.13 -26.32
CA PHE A 413 -13.21 28.54 -26.98
C PHE A 413 -12.61 27.34 -27.73
N LEU A 414 -12.47 27.46 -29.05
CA LEU A 414 -11.97 26.41 -29.94
C LEU A 414 -12.66 25.04 -29.76
N PRO A 415 -13.95 24.91 -30.15
CA PRO A 415 -14.67 23.65 -30.02
C PRO A 415 -13.94 22.48 -30.70
N ASN A 416 -13.80 21.35 -30.00
CA ASN A 416 -13.16 20.14 -30.52
C ASN A 416 -13.76 19.63 -31.83
N ALA A 417 -15.07 19.78 -32.01
CA ALA A 417 -15.76 19.46 -33.25
C ALA A 417 -15.25 20.27 -34.45
N ASP A 418 -14.83 21.50 -34.24
CA ASP A 418 -14.29 22.36 -35.28
C ASP A 418 -12.79 22.13 -35.48
N LEU A 419 -12.03 21.95 -34.39
CA LEU A 419 -10.60 21.54 -34.45
C LEU A 419 -10.43 20.24 -35.25
N THR A 420 -11.28 19.24 -34.99
CA THR A 420 -11.31 17.97 -35.71
C THR A 420 -11.59 18.16 -37.21
N LYS A 421 -12.59 18.99 -37.57
CA LYS A 421 -12.90 19.27 -38.99
C LYS A 421 -11.74 19.99 -39.70
N MET A 422 -10.97 20.79 -38.96
CA MET A 422 -9.81 21.52 -39.45
C MET A 422 -8.50 20.73 -39.37
N ALA A 423 -8.54 19.47 -38.92
CA ALA A 423 -7.35 18.64 -38.69
C ALA A 423 -6.31 19.32 -37.76
N MET A 424 -6.80 20.06 -36.76
CA MET A 424 -5.99 20.65 -35.70
C MET A 424 -5.97 19.73 -34.47
N PRO A 425 -4.96 19.84 -33.58
CA PRO A 425 -5.02 19.23 -32.26
C PRO A 425 -6.31 19.65 -31.55
N ILE A 426 -6.97 18.68 -30.93
CA ILE A 426 -8.12 18.93 -30.05
C ILE A 426 -7.62 19.35 -28.67
N THR A 427 -8.50 19.93 -27.86
CA THR A 427 -8.29 20.03 -26.43
C THR A 427 -8.56 18.66 -25.80
N ASP A 428 -7.66 18.21 -24.93
CA ASP A 428 -7.71 16.89 -24.31
C ASP A 428 -7.19 16.97 -22.85
N ASN A 429 -8.09 16.86 -21.89
CA ASN A 429 -7.83 17.04 -20.46
C ASN A 429 -6.93 18.27 -20.12
N PRO A 430 -7.40 19.51 -20.38
CA PRO A 430 -6.61 20.72 -20.13
C PRO A 430 -6.27 20.86 -18.64
N MET A 431 -4.98 20.95 -18.35
CA MET A 431 -4.41 20.93 -17.00
C MET A 431 -3.91 22.32 -16.55
N ASP A 432 -3.52 23.17 -17.49
CA ASP A 432 -3.00 24.51 -17.21
C ASP A 432 -3.09 25.44 -18.42
N LEU A 433 -3.29 26.74 -18.19
CA LEU A 433 -3.46 27.78 -19.20
C LEU A 433 -2.61 28.99 -18.84
N GLU A 434 -1.83 29.53 -19.78
CA GLU A 434 -0.96 30.68 -19.52
C GLU A 434 -0.76 31.51 -20.78
N PHE A 435 -0.83 32.84 -20.70
CA PHE A 435 -0.49 33.71 -21.83
C PHE A 435 1.02 34.03 -21.86
N GLY A 436 1.64 33.81 -23.03
CA GLY A 436 3.04 34.18 -23.23
C GLY A 436 3.25 35.67 -23.46
N PRO A 437 4.51 36.16 -23.39
CA PRO A 437 4.85 37.55 -23.71
C PRO A 437 4.56 37.92 -25.18
N ASP A 438 4.35 36.93 -26.05
CA ASP A 438 3.93 37.07 -27.45
C ASP A 438 2.40 37.20 -27.60
N GLY A 439 1.65 37.16 -26.51
CA GLY A 439 0.18 37.25 -26.50
C GLY A 439 -0.52 36.00 -27.04
N ALA A 440 0.20 34.88 -27.18
CA ALA A 440 -0.36 33.57 -27.52
C ALA A 440 -0.76 32.82 -26.24
N LEU A 441 -1.80 31.98 -26.32
CA LEU A 441 -2.22 31.12 -25.22
C LEU A 441 -1.42 29.81 -25.26
N TYR A 442 -0.86 29.42 -24.13
CA TYR A 442 -0.25 28.11 -23.94
C TYR A 442 -1.20 27.23 -23.15
N VAL A 443 -1.30 25.96 -23.55
CA VAL A 443 -2.17 24.96 -22.93
C VAL A 443 -1.34 23.72 -22.62
N LEU A 444 -1.34 23.31 -21.35
CA LEU A 444 -0.77 22.04 -20.92
C LEU A 444 -1.89 21.01 -20.83
N GLU A 445 -1.72 19.86 -21.45
CA GLU A 445 -2.72 18.80 -21.54
C GLU A 445 -2.22 17.51 -20.88
N TYR A 446 -3.13 16.84 -20.17
CA TYR A 446 -2.84 15.59 -19.49
C TYR A 446 -2.95 14.37 -20.42
N GLY A 447 -3.88 14.38 -21.38
CA GLY A 447 -4.17 13.28 -22.31
C GLY A 447 -4.72 12.01 -21.65
N ASP A 448 -5.04 11.00 -22.46
CA ASP A 448 -5.65 9.76 -22.02
C ASP A 448 -4.67 8.79 -21.32
N GLY A 449 -5.04 8.35 -20.12
CA GLY A 449 -4.37 7.28 -19.40
C GLY A 449 -4.10 7.58 -17.93
N PHE A 450 -3.66 6.56 -17.20
CA PHE A 450 -3.57 6.61 -15.75
C PHE A 450 -2.14 6.42 -15.26
N PHE A 451 -1.71 7.24 -14.30
CA PHE A 451 -0.51 7.06 -13.45
C PHE A 451 0.83 6.87 -14.21
N ARG A 452 0.88 7.25 -15.48
CA ARG A 452 2.02 7.09 -16.40
C ARG A 452 2.21 8.35 -17.23
N ALA A 453 3.27 8.39 -18.04
CA ALA A 453 3.38 9.41 -19.07
C ALA A 453 2.41 9.07 -20.20
N ASN A 454 1.37 9.89 -20.38
CA ASN A 454 0.36 9.66 -21.40
C ASN A 454 0.93 9.99 -22.79
N PRO A 455 0.73 9.11 -23.79
CA PRO A 455 1.37 9.23 -25.11
C PRO A 455 0.85 10.40 -25.95
N ASP A 456 -0.30 10.94 -25.58
CA ASP A 456 -1.02 12.07 -26.16
C ASP A 456 -0.96 13.35 -25.31
N SER A 457 -0.44 13.28 -24.07
CA SER A 457 -0.12 14.47 -23.27
C SER A 457 0.73 15.48 -24.06
N GLY A 458 0.45 16.76 -23.89
CA GLY A 458 1.00 17.78 -24.78
C GLY A 458 1.16 19.15 -24.15
N LEU A 459 2.01 19.95 -24.76
CA LEU A 459 2.07 21.40 -24.55
C LEU A 459 1.81 22.07 -25.89
N TYR A 460 0.73 22.83 -25.95
CA TYR A 460 0.27 23.50 -27.16
C TYR A 460 0.44 25.00 -27.03
N ARG A 461 0.89 25.65 -28.10
CA ARG A 461 0.82 27.11 -28.26
C ARG A 461 -0.26 27.42 -29.29
N ILE A 462 -1.23 28.22 -28.88
CA ILE A 462 -2.36 28.66 -29.69
C ILE A 462 -2.07 30.06 -30.20
N ASP A 463 -1.83 30.15 -31.50
CA ASP A 463 -1.59 31.41 -32.21
C ASP A 463 -2.89 31.90 -32.87
N TYR A 464 -3.19 33.20 -32.74
CA TYR A 464 -4.22 33.80 -33.58
C TYR A 464 -3.72 33.90 -35.02
N SER A 465 -4.49 33.31 -35.95
CA SER A 465 -4.19 33.39 -37.38
C SER A 465 -5.46 33.55 -38.23
N PRO A 466 -5.81 34.78 -38.63
CA PRO A 466 -6.95 35.01 -39.51
C PRO A 466 -6.69 34.59 -40.96
N GLY A 467 -5.48 34.12 -41.28
CA GLY A 467 -5.08 33.67 -42.62
C GLY A 467 -4.58 32.23 -42.60
N ASN A 468 -3.39 32.04 -43.16
CA ASN A 468 -2.67 30.77 -43.22
C ASN A 468 -2.46 30.19 -41.82
N LYS A 469 -2.85 28.94 -41.53
CA LYS A 469 -2.50 28.25 -40.27
C LYS A 469 -1.18 27.51 -40.44
N ALA A 470 -0.62 27.03 -39.33
CA ALA A 470 0.58 26.19 -39.41
C ALA A 470 0.14 24.74 -39.68
N PRO A 471 0.84 24.00 -40.54
CA PRO A 471 0.55 22.59 -40.75
C PRO A 471 0.85 21.78 -39.48
N GLN A 472 0.13 20.69 -39.26
CA GLN A 472 0.40 19.73 -38.20
C GLN A 472 1.46 18.73 -38.66
N ALA A 473 2.68 18.85 -38.15
CA ALA A 473 3.73 17.87 -38.41
C ALA A 473 3.49 16.58 -37.60
N LYS A 474 3.69 15.42 -38.23
CA LYS A 474 3.57 14.12 -37.55
C LYS A 474 4.63 13.14 -38.04
N ILE A 475 5.44 12.63 -37.12
CA ILE A 475 6.46 11.63 -37.40
C ILE A 475 5.88 10.23 -37.16
N THR A 476 6.21 9.31 -38.06
CA THR A 476 6.12 7.87 -37.82
C THR A 476 7.47 7.23 -38.13
N VAL A 477 7.89 6.27 -37.31
CA VAL A 477 9.13 5.52 -37.49
C VAL A 477 8.87 4.02 -37.43
N ASP A 478 9.73 3.21 -38.06
CA ASP A 478 9.64 1.75 -37.97
C ASP A 478 10.18 1.22 -36.63
N ARG A 479 11.06 1.98 -35.96
CA ARG A 479 11.58 1.70 -34.61
C ARG A 479 12.13 2.98 -33.98
N THR A 480 12.03 3.08 -32.65
CA THR A 480 12.61 4.18 -31.85
C THR A 480 13.88 3.76 -31.11
N SER A 481 14.23 2.48 -31.12
CA SER A 481 15.43 1.99 -30.44
C SER A 481 16.06 0.76 -31.08
N GLY A 482 17.28 0.44 -30.67
CA GLY A 482 17.97 -0.79 -31.04
C GLY A 482 19.23 -1.02 -30.20
N SER A 483 19.55 -2.28 -29.91
CA SER A 483 20.66 -2.66 -29.00
C SER A 483 22.06 -2.32 -29.51
N ASN A 484 22.22 -2.13 -30.81
CA ASN A 484 23.52 -2.05 -31.46
C ASN A 484 23.57 -0.88 -32.44
N ALA A 485 24.77 -0.31 -32.58
CA ALA A 485 25.13 0.53 -33.71
C ALA A 485 25.77 -0.34 -34.82
N PRO A 486 25.53 -0.06 -36.11
CA PRO A 486 24.64 0.99 -36.61
C PRO A 486 23.15 0.63 -36.50
N LEU A 487 22.30 1.63 -36.24
CA LEU A 487 20.83 1.50 -36.28
C LEU A 487 20.28 2.32 -37.45
N THR A 488 19.68 1.66 -38.44
CA THR A 488 18.94 2.33 -39.52
C THR A 488 17.47 2.44 -39.13
N VAL A 489 16.93 3.66 -39.24
CA VAL A 489 15.53 3.98 -38.96
C VAL A 489 14.88 4.59 -40.20
N GLN A 490 13.66 4.13 -40.50
CA GLN A 490 12.82 4.64 -41.58
C GLN A 490 11.82 5.64 -41.02
N PHE A 491 11.85 6.86 -41.56
CA PHE A 491 11.01 7.97 -41.13
C PHE A 491 9.94 8.27 -42.17
N SER A 492 8.74 8.61 -41.71
CA SER A 492 7.63 9.05 -42.55
C SER A 492 6.87 10.19 -41.90
N GLY A 493 6.76 11.29 -42.63
CA GLY A 493 5.94 12.46 -42.34
C GLY A 493 4.56 12.38 -42.98
N ALA A 494 4.19 11.25 -43.59
CA ALA A 494 2.97 11.13 -44.39
C ALA A 494 1.65 11.35 -43.62
N LYS A 495 1.69 11.31 -42.28
CA LYS A 495 0.55 11.64 -41.42
C LYS A 495 0.46 13.13 -41.06
N SER A 496 1.36 13.96 -41.59
CA SER A 496 1.28 15.41 -41.43
C SER A 496 0.15 15.95 -42.29
N SER A 497 -0.48 17.01 -41.83
CA SER A 497 -1.64 17.58 -42.51
C SER A 497 -1.62 19.10 -42.41
N ASP A 498 -2.44 19.74 -43.24
CA ASP A 498 -2.67 21.17 -43.22
C ASP A 498 -4.17 21.40 -43.39
N SER A 499 -4.69 22.40 -42.68
CA SER A 499 -6.11 22.75 -42.76
C SER A 499 -6.43 23.41 -44.10
N GLU A 500 -5.41 24.04 -44.70
CA GLU A 500 -5.46 24.64 -46.02
C GLU A 500 -5.02 23.66 -47.11
N ALA A 501 -5.59 23.79 -48.31
CA ALA A 501 -5.14 23.01 -49.46
C ALA A 501 -3.81 23.56 -50.00
N GLY A 502 -2.79 22.71 -50.10
CA GLY A 502 -1.49 23.09 -50.63
C GLY A 502 -0.48 21.95 -50.61
N ASP A 503 0.62 22.13 -51.34
CA ASP A 503 1.76 21.22 -51.26
C ASP A 503 2.55 21.50 -49.97
N LEU A 504 2.89 20.42 -49.26
CA LEU A 504 3.71 20.48 -48.05
C LEU A 504 5.17 20.14 -48.34
N THR A 505 6.08 20.92 -47.76
CA THR A 505 7.52 20.67 -47.79
C THR A 505 7.96 20.01 -46.49
N TYR A 506 8.76 18.94 -46.59
CA TYR A 506 9.21 18.13 -45.46
C TYR A 506 10.72 18.21 -45.35
N GLU A 507 11.22 18.56 -44.18
CA GLU A 507 12.63 18.68 -43.87
C GLU A 507 12.93 17.93 -42.57
N TRP A 508 13.96 17.09 -42.58
CA TRP A 508 14.35 16.22 -41.46
C TRP A 508 15.70 16.61 -40.88
N ASP A 509 15.79 16.69 -39.57
CA ASP A 509 17.00 16.88 -38.76
C ASP A 509 17.13 15.65 -37.86
N PHE A 510 18.17 14.83 -38.03
CA PHE A 510 18.24 13.53 -37.36
C PHE A 510 18.96 13.53 -36.03
N ASP A 511 19.73 14.58 -35.71
CA ASP A 511 20.50 14.68 -34.47
C ASP A 511 20.06 15.84 -33.56
N GLY A 512 19.08 16.64 -34.01
CA GLY A 512 18.51 17.74 -33.26
C GLY A 512 19.43 18.96 -33.20
N ASN A 513 20.45 19.04 -34.06
CA ASN A 513 21.46 20.09 -34.00
C ASN A 513 20.98 21.44 -34.60
N GLY A 514 19.81 21.48 -35.23
CA GLY A 514 19.32 22.68 -35.93
C GLY A 514 19.40 22.60 -37.46
N THR A 515 20.17 21.66 -37.99
CA THR A 515 20.43 21.48 -39.42
C THR A 515 19.53 20.39 -39.99
N PHE A 516 18.83 20.71 -41.07
CA PHE A 516 17.97 19.73 -41.74
C PHE A 516 18.75 18.96 -42.80
N ASP A 517 19.08 17.72 -42.49
CA ASP A 517 19.93 16.80 -43.26
C ASP A 517 19.25 16.21 -44.49
N ALA A 518 17.91 16.08 -44.49
CA ALA A 518 17.17 15.43 -45.57
C ALA A 518 15.84 16.11 -45.87
N LYS A 519 15.27 15.78 -47.04
CA LYS A 519 13.97 16.28 -47.52
C LYS A 519 13.11 15.16 -48.07
N GLY A 520 11.79 15.36 -48.04
CA GLY A 520 10.79 14.45 -48.61
C GLY A 520 9.87 13.86 -47.55
N VAL A 521 8.70 13.38 -48.00
CA VAL A 521 7.67 12.80 -47.11
C VAL A 521 8.23 11.62 -46.32
N THR A 522 9.11 10.82 -46.93
CA THR A 522 9.83 9.73 -46.28
C THR A 522 11.32 9.98 -46.32
N ALA A 523 12.03 9.48 -45.31
CA ALA A 523 13.48 9.53 -45.23
C ALA A 523 14.05 8.28 -44.53
N SER A 524 15.35 8.05 -44.67
CA SER A 524 16.09 6.97 -44.02
C SER A 524 17.36 7.55 -43.43
N HIS A 525 17.67 7.20 -42.18
CA HIS A 525 18.89 7.63 -41.52
C HIS A 525 19.53 6.47 -40.76
N THR A 526 20.86 6.42 -40.76
CA THR A 526 21.65 5.41 -40.05
C THR A 526 22.48 6.08 -38.97
N TYR A 527 22.20 5.72 -37.72
CA TYR A 527 22.95 6.17 -36.56
C TYR A 527 24.12 5.21 -36.30
N ASP A 528 25.34 5.65 -36.65
CA ASP A 528 26.55 4.80 -36.60
C ASP A 528 27.16 4.64 -35.20
N LYS A 529 26.68 5.40 -34.20
CA LYS A 529 27.23 5.40 -32.85
C LYS A 529 26.12 5.15 -31.84
N LEU A 530 26.53 4.62 -30.69
CA LEU A 530 25.69 4.52 -29.52
C LEU A 530 25.37 5.93 -29.01
N GLY A 531 24.11 6.18 -28.66
CA GLY A 531 23.65 7.48 -28.18
C GLY A 531 22.13 7.61 -28.18
N GLN A 532 21.64 8.66 -27.53
CA GLN A 532 20.26 9.14 -27.71
C GLN A 532 20.29 10.32 -28.66
N TYR A 533 19.42 10.29 -29.67
CA TYR A 533 19.30 11.28 -30.73
C TYR A 533 17.88 11.83 -30.77
N THR A 534 17.71 13.11 -31.08
CA THR A 534 16.39 13.72 -31.28
C THR A 534 16.17 13.94 -32.76
N ALA A 535 15.37 13.09 -33.39
CA ALA A 535 14.96 13.29 -34.77
C ALA A 535 13.78 14.27 -34.81
N ARG A 536 13.84 15.22 -35.73
CA ARG A 536 12.86 16.29 -35.90
C ARG A 536 12.40 16.41 -37.35
N LEU A 537 11.11 16.61 -37.52
CA LEU A 537 10.46 16.91 -38.78
C LEU A 537 9.94 18.34 -38.73
N ARG A 538 10.29 19.13 -39.75
CA ARG A 538 9.62 20.38 -40.08
C ARG A 538 8.75 20.16 -41.30
N VAL A 539 7.47 20.50 -41.18
CA VAL A 539 6.52 20.52 -42.29
C VAL A 539 6.16 21.97 -42.54
N THR A 540 6.39 22.45 -43.76
CA THR A 540 6.15 23.85 -44.14
C THR A 540 5.13 23.91 -45.27
N ASP A 541 4.14 24.78 -45.13
CA ASP A 541 3.14 25.04 -46.16
C ASP A 541 3.63 26.03 -47.23
N ALA A 542 2.78 26.29 -48.23
CA ALA A 542 3.09 27.24 -49.31
C ALA A 542 3.11 28.71 -48.85
N GLY A 543 2.45 29.04 -47.74
CA GLY A 543 2.46 30.35 -47.09
C GLY A 543 3.69 30.59 -46.20
N GLY A 544 4.54 29.58 -46.02
CA GLY A 544 5.78 29.63 -45.25
C GLY A 544 5.60 29.38 -43.76
N ARG A 545 4.40 29.04 -43.26
CA ARG A 545 4.25 28.58 -41.88
C ARG A 545 4.63 27.12 -41.77
N PHE A 546 5.03 26.72 -40.57
CA PHE A 546 5.51 25.37 -40.35
C PHE A 546 5.07 24.82 -39.00
N GLY A 547 4.91 23.50 -38.95
CA GLY A 547 4.80 22.72 -37.73
C GLY A 547 6.06 21.90 -37.49
N LEU A 548 6.30 21.57 -36.23
CA LEU A 548 7.41 20.71 -35.80
C LEU A 548 6.87 19.47 -35.10
N ALA A 549 7.55 18.34 -35.34
CA ALA A 549 7.38 17.13 -34.56
C ALA A 549 8.75 16.56 -34.23
N THR A 550 8.90 15.97 -33.05
CA THR A 550 10.15 15.35 -32.59
C THR A 550 9.90 13.93 -32.10
N THR A 551 10.90 13.06 -32.26
CA THR A 551 10.94 11.73 -31.65
C THR A 551 12.35 11.43 -31.18
N GLU A 552 12.50 10.79 -30.03
CA GLU A 552 13.79 10.29 -29.57
C GLU A 552 14.11 8.95 -30.26
N ILE A 553 15.37 8.79 -30.67
CA ILE A 553 15.93 7.53 -31.18
C ILE A 553 17.08 7.10 -30.28
N THR A 554 16.99 5.90 -29.71
CA THR A 554 18.00 5.35 -28.80
C THR A 554 18.81 4.23 -29.46
N VAL A 555 20.12 4.37 -29.50
CA VAL A 555 21.06 3.38 -30.07
C VAL A 555 21.95 2.85 -28.96
N GLY A 556 21.81 1.56 -28.64
CA GLY A 556 22.57 0.89 -27.60
C GLY A 556 21.74 0.31 -26.46
N ASN A 557 20.45 0.60 -26.40
CA ASN A 557 19.50 0.05 -25.44
C ASN A 557 18.10 -0.01 -26.08
N THR A 558 17.32 -1.05 -25.80
CA THR A 558 15.91 -1.13 -26.19
C THR A 558 15.01 -0.98 -24.96
N ALA A 559 13.80 -0.44 -25.13
CA ALA A 559 12.85 -0.40 -24.02
C ALA A 559 12.30 -1.81 -23.75
N PRO A 560 12.12 -2.20 -22.49
CA PRO A 560 11.58 -3.51 -22.15
C PRO A 560 10.12 -3.62 -22.63
N THR A 561 9.65 -4.84 -22.89
CA THR A 561 8.21 -5.11 -23.03
C THR A 561 7.66 -5.55 -21.68
N VAL A 562 6.70 -4.81 -21.15
CA VAL A 562 5.98 -5.15 -19.92
C VAL A 562 4.62 -5.72 -20.30
N GLY A 563 4.24 -6.83 -19.67
CA GLY A 563 2.93 -7.44 -19.85
C GLY A 563 2.40 -7.98 -18.54
N ILE A 564 1.07 -8.00 -18.41
CA ILE A 564 0.39 -8.56 -17.25
C ILE A 564 -0.16 -9.93 -17.66
N GLU A 565 0.34 -10.99 -17.01
CA GLU A 565 -0.09 -12.36 -17.27
C GLU A 565 -1.39 -12.70 -16.54
N THR A 566 -1.61 -12.11 -15.37
CA THR A 566 -2.80 -12.30 -14.53
C THR A 566 -2.97 -11.06 -13.64
N PRO A 567 -4.20 -10.58 -13.38
CA PRO A 567 -5.45 -11.00 -14.04
C PRO A 567 -5.45 -10.58 -15.51
N GLY A 568 -6.41 -11.10 -16.28
CA GLY A 568 -6.66 -10.58 -17.62
C GLY A 568 -7.43 -9.26 -17.56
N ASP A 569 -7.16 -8.39 -18.52
CA ASP A 569 -7.79 -7.08 -18.66
C ASP A 569 -9.32 -7.18 -18.79
N GLY A 570 -10.09 -6.33 -18.10
CA GLY A 570 -11.55 -6.41 -17.97
C GLY A 570 -12.05 -7.46 -16.98
N GLY A 571 -11.18 -8.01 -16.13
CA GLY A 571 -11.54 -9.03 -15.14
C GLY A 571 -12.47 -8.50 -14.05
N PHE A 572 -13.42 -9.33 -13.60
CA PHE A 572 -14.42 -8.91 -12.60
C PHE A 572 -13.94 -9.07 -11.15
N ILE A 573 -14.21 -8.07 -10.32
CA ILE A 573 -13.85 -8.04 -8.89
C ILE A 573 -15.06 -7.79 -7.98
N ASP A 574 -14.94 -8.23 -6.73
CA ASP A 574 -15.67 -7.58 -5.62
C ASP A 574 -14.70 -6.65 -4.90
N TRP A 575 -15.17 -5.47 -4.54
CA TRP A 575 -14.45 -4.54 -3.67
C TRP A 575 -14.12 -5.19 -2.32
N GLY A 576 -12.90 -4.99 -1.82
CA GLY A 576 -12.38 -5.61 -0.60
C GLY A 576 -11.67 -6.95 -0.80
N ASN A 577 -11.91 -7.65 -1.91
CA ASN A 577 -11.20 -8.91 -2.20
C ASN A 577 -9.78 -8.64 -2.70
N ALA A 578 -8.85 -9.57 -2.43
CA ALA A 578 -7.56 -9.50 -3.09
C ALA A 578 -7.62 -9.99 -4.53
N VAL A 579 -6.79 -9.37 -5.36
CA VAL A 579 -6.59 -9.73 -6.76
C VAL A 579 -5.15 -10.19 -6.93
N PRO A 580 -4.90 -11.44 -7.34
CA PRO A 580 -3.56 -11.93 -7.59
C PRO A 580 -3.06 -11.40 -8.93
N PHE A 581 -1.77 -11.09 -8.96
CA PHE A 581 -1.20 -10.36 -10.07
C PHE A 581 0.21 -10.83 -10.40
N LYS A 582 0.47 -10.99 -11.70
CA LYS A 582 1.72 -11.50 -12.21
C LYS A 582 2.15 -10.75 -13.47
N VAL A 583 3.40 -10.30 -13.45
CA VAL A 583 4.02 -9.52 -14.53
C VAL A 583 5.03 -10.37 -15.28
N LYS A 584 5.05 -10.21 -16.59
CA LYS A 584 6.12 -10.66 -17.46
C LYS A 584 6.83 -9.44 -18.01
N VAL A 585 8.16 -9.45 -17.93
CA VAL A 585 9.02 -8.46 -18.58
C VAL A 585 9.97 -9.22 -19.49
N THR A 586 10.12 -8.75 -20.71
CA THR A 586 11.12 -9.25 -21.66
C THR A 586 11.93 -8.07 -22.17
N ASP A 587 13.24 -8.20 -22.17
CA ASP A 587 14.16 -7.16 -22.62
C ASP A 587 15.28 -7.77 -23.48
N GLN A 588 15.70 -7.07 -24.53
CA GLN A 588 16.69 -7.63 -25.46
C GLN A 588 18.08 -7.73 -24.82
N GLU A 589 18.43 -6.79 -23.94
CA GLU A 589 19.73 -6.70 -23.30
C GLU A 589 19.77 -7.40 -21.93
N ASP A 590 18.69 -7.30 -21.14
CA ASP A 590 18.55 -7.83 -19.78
C ASP A 590 17.91 -9.24 -19.73
N GLY A 591 17.26 -9.68 -20.82
CA GLY A 591 16.56 -10.96 -20.93
C GLY A 591 15.18 -10.96 -20.25
N ASP A 592 14.64 -12.16 -19.98
CA ASP A 592 13.25 -12.35 -19.50
C ASP A 592 13.14 -12.47 -17.97
N ASN A 593 14.19 -12.13 -17.22
CA ASN A 593 14.24 -12.23 -15.76
C ASN A 593 14.39 -10.84 -15.14
N PRO A 594 13.28 -10.07 -15.01
CA PRO A 594 13.34 -8.74 -14.45
C PRO A 594 13.80 -8.76 -12.99
N THR A 595 14.43 -7.67 -12.56
CA THR A 595 14.64 -7.44 -11.13
C THR A 595 13.31 -7.05 -10.50
N CYS A 596 12.63 -8.00 -9.84
CA CYS A 596 11.24 -7.80 -9.39
C CYS A 596 11.02 -6.61 -8.44
N SER A 597 12.02 -6.18 -7.68
CA SER A 597 11.93 -4.97 -6.87
C SER A 597 11.88 -3.67 -7.69
N ARG A 598 12.11 -3.74 -9.02
CA ARG A 598 12.02 -2.62 -9.96
C ARG A 598 10.73 -2.64 -10.80
N VAL A 599 9.94 -3.71 -10.71
CA VAL A 599 8.58 -3.73 -11.26
C VAL A 599 7.71 -2.95 -10.28
N ALA A 600 7.39 -1.71 -10.63
CA ALA A 600 6.49 -0.87 -9.85
C ALA A 600 5.07 -1.06 -10.35
N TRP A 601 4.10 -1.11 -9.45
CA TRP A 601 2.70 -1.20 -9.79
C TRP A 601 1.88 -0.22 -8.95
N THR A 602 0.81 0.30 -9.55
CA THR A 602 -0.16 1.20 -8.94
C THR A 602 -1.55 0.68 -9.23
N PHE A 603 -2.30 0.35 -8.20
CA PHE A 603 -3.74 0.19 -8.26
C PHE A 603 -4.41 1.55 -7.99
N GLY A 604 -5.32 1.95 -8.87
CA GLY A 604 -6.18 3.11 -8.71
C GLY A 604 -7.65 2.75 -8.77
N LEU A 605 -8.46 3.58 -8.13
CA LEU A 605 -9.89 3.58 -8.24
C LEU A 605 -10.28 4.57 -9.34
N GLY A 606 -10.77 4.04 -10.44
CA GLY A 606 -11.35 4.80 -11.53
C GLY A 606 -12.81 5.13 -11.24
N HIS A 607 -13.24 6.30 -11.68
CA HIS A 607 -14.64 6.64 -11.79
C HIS A 607 -14.86 7.53 -13.01
N ASP A 608 -15.95 7.27 -13.74
CA ASP A 608 -16.30 7.91 -15.01
C ASP A 608 -15.15 7.93 -16.02
N THR A 609 -14.42 9.04 -16.13
CA THR A 609 -13.36 9.24 -17.12
C THR A 609 -11.95 9.30 -16.53
N HIS A 610 -11.78 9.36 -15.20
CA HIS A 610 -10.45 9.45 -14.57
C HIS A 610 -10.25 8.41 -13.46
N ALA A 611 -9.05 8.40 -12.86
CA ALA A 611 -8.75 7.52 -11.73
C ALA A 611 -7.80 8.16 -10.72
N HIS A 612 -7.96 7.80 -9.45
CA HIS A 612 -7.08 8.20 -8.37
C HIS A 612 -6.18 7.04 -7.92
N PRO A 613 -4.88 7.25 -7.71
CA PRO A 613 -4.00 6.19 -7.22
C PRO A 613 -4.29 5.90 -5.74
N ILE A 614 -4.59 4.63 -5.42
CA ILE A 614 -4.97 4.20 -4.06
C ILE A 614 -3.89 3.35 -3.41
N THR A 615 -3.29 2.40 -4.14
CA THR A 615 -2.27 1.50 -3.58
C THR A 615 -1.12 1.35 -4.55
N THR A 616 0.11 1.52 -4.07
CA THR A 616 1.33 1.33 -4.86
C THR A 616 2.21 0.26 -4.24
N GLY A 617 2.96 -0.46 -5.05
CA GLY A 617 3.97 -1.39 -4.55
C GLY A 617 4.98 -1.80 -5.61
N THR A 618 5.79 -2.80 -5.27
CA THR A 618 6.77 -3.39 -6.19
C THR A 618 6.70 -4.91 -6.16
N GLY A 619 7.01 -5.59 -7.26
CA GLY A 619 7.10 -7.05 -7.34
C GLY A 619 6.53 -7.63 -8.64
N CYS A 620 7.05 -8.77 -9.08
CA CYS A 620 6.55 -9.48 -10.28
C CYS A 620 5.35 -10.39 -10.00
N THR A 621 5.14 -10.80 -8.75
CA THR A 621 4.03 -11.66 -8.33
C THR A 621 3.57 -11.19 -6.96
N VAL A 622 2.39 -10.56 -6.91
CA VAL A 622 1.82 -9.99 -5.70
C VAL A 622 0.31 -10.21 -5.69
N ALA A 623 -0.34 -9.95 -4.56
CA ALA A 623 -1.78 -9.77 -4.53
C ALA A 623 -2.10 -8.56 -3.64
N TRP A 624 -3.06 -7.73 -4.05
CA TRP A 624 -3.51 -6.58 -3.27
C TRP A 624 -5.02 -6.67 -3.04
N ALA A 625 -5.48 -6.23 -1.88
CA ALA A 625 -6.90 -6.05 -1.62
C ALA A 625 -7.40 -4.77 -2.31
N THR A 626 -8.50 -4.86 -3.04
CA THR A 626 -9.18 -3.68 -3.58
C THR A 626 -9.85 -2.91 -2.43
N PRO A 627 -10.01 -1.57 -2.54
CA PRO A 627 -10.66 -0.76 -1.50
C PRO A 627 -12.11 -1.20 -1.30
N ALA A 628 -12.48 -1.60 -0.09
CA ALA A 628 -13.84 -2.04 0.24
C ALA A 628 -14.86 -0.89 0.25
N ASP A 629 -14.35 0.33 0.40
CA ASP A 629 -15.05 1.62 0.43
C ASP A 629 -15.17 2.28 -0.96
N ALA A 630 -14.69 1.65 -2.03
CA ALA A 630 -14.87 2.17 -3.39
C ALA A 630 -16.33 2.50 -3.76
N PRO A 631 -17.36 1.73 -3.36
CA PRO A 631 -18.76 2.09 -3.62
C PRO A 631 -19.22 3.40 -2.97
N GLU A 632 -18.44 3.97 -2.05
CA GLU A 632 -18.81 5.22 -1.37
C GLU A 632 -18.56 6.49 -2.21
N HIS A 633 -18.04 6.35 -3.43
CA HIS A 633 -18.05 7.44 -4.42
C HIS A 633 -19.47 7.83 -4.85
N GLY A 634 -20.46 6.95 -4.66
CA GLY A 634 -21.85 7.21 -5.04
C GLY A 634 -22.37 6.13 -5.99
N GLU A 635 -23.68 5.91 -5.99
CA GLU A 635 -24.31 4.89 -6.84
C GLU A 635 -24.42 5.30 -8.32
N THR A 636 -24.27 6.60 -8.60
CA THR A 636 -24.31 7.21 -9.94
C THR A 636 -23.00 7.13 -10.70
N GLU A 637 -21.89 6.90 -9.98
CA GLU A 637 -20.54 6.96 -10.54
C GLU A 637 -20.16 5.63 -11.20
N ASN A 638 -19.57 5.69 -12.40
CA ASN A 638 -19.06 4.50 -13.06
C ASN A 638 -17.72 4.06 -12.43
N ILE A 639 -17.76 3.33 -11.32
CA ILE A 639 -16.53 2.92 -10.62
C ILE A 639 -15.86 1.69 -11.25
N PHE A 640 -14.52 1.72 -11.38
CA PHE A 640 -13.72 0.59 -11.88
C PHE A 640 -12.32 0.56 -11.25
N GLY A 641 -11.62 -0.57 -11.36
CA GLY A 641 -10.23 -0.69 -10.92
C GLY A 641 -9.26 -0.45 -12.07
N VAL A 642 -8.17 0.25 -11.83
CA VAL A 642 -7.07 0.42 -12.80
C VAL A 642 -5.78 -0.11 -12.19
N VAL A 643 -5.02 -0.91 -12.93
CA VAL A 643 -3.66 -1.28 -12.52
C VAL A 643 -2.67 -0.84 -13.58
N VAL A 644 -1.69 -0.04 -13.18
CA VAL A 644 -0.60 0.43 -14.03
C VAL A 644 0.70 -0.15 -13.52
N VAL A 645 1.46 -0.77 -14.41
CA VAL A 645 2.69 -1.51 -14.10
C VAL A 645 3.79 -0.90 -14.91
N SER A 646 4.85 -0.44 -14.27
CA SER A 646 6.02 0.09 -14.96
C SER A 646 7.27 -0.69 -14.59
N TYR A 647 8.18 -0.81 -15.56
CA TYR A 647 9.51 -1.35 -15.35
C TYR A 647 10.52 -0.50 -16.09
N ARG A 648 11.60 -0.16 -15.39
CA ARG A 648 12.78 0.46 -15.98
C ARG A 648 13.89 -0.58 -16.04
N ASP A 649 14.53 -0.74 -17.20
CA ASP A 649 15.65 -1.65 -17.42
C ASP A 649 16.97 -1.13 -16.77
N ASN A 650 18.08 -1.88 -16.86
CA ASN A 650 19.38 -1.44 -16.34
C ASN A 650 20.09 -0.37 -17.18
N GLY A 651 19.58 -0.06 -18.37
CA GLY A 651 20.34 0.52 -19.46
C GLY A 651 21.39 -0.44 -19.99
N ALA A 652 21.93 -0.11 -21.17
CA ALA A 652 22.96 -0.92 -21.81
C ALA A 652 23.93 -0.03 -22.57
N ASN A 653 25.18 -0.50 -22.72
CA ASN A 653 26.19 0.13 -23.58
C ASN A 653 26.48 1.63 -23.29
N GLY A 654 26.33 2.06 -22.03
CA GLY A 654 26.53 3.46 -21.62
C GLY A 654 25.32 4.37 -21.88
N ILE A 655 24.20 3.80 -22.33
CA ILE A 655 22.92 4.48 -22.51
C ILE A 655 22.08 4.32 -21.24
N PRO A 656 21.39 5.38 -20.78
CA PRO A 656 20.50 5.30 -19.62
C PRO A 656 19.39 4.28 -19.82
N GLY A 657 18.89 3.73 -18.71
CA GLY A 657 17.82 2.75 -18.79
C GLY A 657 16.48 3.33 -19.26
N ALA A 658 15.79 2.57 -20.11
CA ALA A 658 14.49 2.89 -20.68
C ALA A 658 13.37 2.29 -19.83
N SER A 659 12.19 2.92 -19.89
CA SER A 659 11.00 2.47 -19.16
C SER A 659 9.91 2.07 -20.12
N SER A 660 9.10 1.12 -19.69
CA SER A 660 7.88 0.70 -20.37
C SER A 660 6.85 0.32 -19.32
N ASP A 661 5.60 0.22 -19.75
CA ASP A 661 4.48 -0.02 -18.86
C ASP A 661 3.38 -0.88 -19.50
N ALA A 662 2.48 -1.37 -18.65
CA ALA A 662 1.26 -2.04 -19.04
C ALA A 662 0.12 -1.59 -18.12
N THR A 663 -1.07 -1.45 -18.68
CA THR A 663 -2.29 -1.08 -17.93
C THR A 663 -3.32 -2.20 -18.07
N LEU A 664 -4.13 -2.40 -17.02
CA LEU A 664 -5.34 -3.22 -17.07
C LEU A 664 -6.48 -2.52 -16.33
N ILE A 665 -7.71 -2.78 -16.78
CA ILE A 665 -8.95 -2.38 -16.14
C ILE A 665 -9.59 -3.60 -15.45
N LEU A 666 -10.18 -3.38 -14.28
CA LEU A 666 -10.96 -4.36 -13.53
C LEU A 666 -12.39 -3.85 -13.37
N ASN A 667 -13.36 -4.69 -13.70
CA ASN A 667 -14.76 -4.32 -13.66
C ASN A 667 -15.38 -4.70 -12.31
N PRO A 668 -16.19 -3.84 -11.68
CA PRO A 668 -17.08 -4.29 -10.62
C PRO A 668 -18.06 -5.33 -11.19
N LYS A 669 -18.55 -6.23 -10.32
CA LYS A 669 -19.56 -7.21 -10.75
C LYS A 669 -20.89 -6.60 -11.15
N LEU A 670 -21.26 -5.45 -10.60
CA LEU A 670 -22.42 -4.68 -11.03
C LEU A 670 -21.96 -3.71 -12.13
N MET A 671 -22.52 -3.83 -13.32
CA MET A 671 -22.37 -2.85 -14.39
C MET A 671 -23.75 -2.33 -14.78
N GLN A 672 -23.99 -1.04 -14.57
CA GLN A 672 -25.23 -0.39 -14.95
C GLN A 672 -25.29 -0.18 -16.47
N ALA A 673 -26.48 -0.27 -17.05
CA ALA A 673 -26.67 -0.26 -18.50
C ALA A 673 -26.26 1.08 -19.14
N GLU A 674 -26.42 2.16 -18.40
CA GLU A 674 -26.08 3.53 -18.80
C GLU A 674 -24.58 3.80 -18.87
N HIS A 675 -23.73 2.96 -18.28
CA HIS A 675 -22.27 3.13 -18.26
C HIS A 675 -21.57 2.34 -19.37
N GLY A 676 -22.29 1.93 -20.42
CA GLY A 676 -21.65 1.28 -21.56
C GLY A 676 -20.73 2.24 -22.32
N ASP A 677 -19.49 1.83 -22.55
CA ASP A 677 -18.45 2.59 -23.27
C ASP A 677 -18.81 2.89 -24.74
N ASP A 678 -19.77 2.16 -25.29
CA ASP A 678 -20.24 2.32 -26.67
C ASP A 678 -21.72 1.96 -26.75
N SER A 679 -22.50 2.76 -27.47
CA SER A 679 -23.93 2.49 -27.62
C SER A 679 -24.50 3.00 -28.93
N LYS A 680 -25.58 2.37 -29.38
CA LYS A 680 -26.30 2.77 -30.59
C LYS A 680 -27.80 2.57 -30.42
N GLY A 681 -28.56 3.63 -30.69
CA GLY A 681 -30.02 3.62 -30.76
C GLY A 681 -30.74 3.64 -29.41
N VAL A 682 -29.99 3.54 -28.32
CA VAL A 682 -30.52 3.53 -26.96
C VAL A 682 -30.60 4.94 -26.36
N THR A 683 -31.35 5.09 -25.26
CA THR A 683 -31.48 6.36 -24.54
C THR A 683 -31.27 6.16 -23.04
N LYS A 684 -30.40 6.96 -22.42
CA LYS A 684 -30.29 7.05 -20.95
C LYS A 684 -31.49 7.85 -20.42
N THR A 685 -32.26 7.24 -19.54
CA THR A 685 -33.46 7.83 -18.93
C THR A 685 -33.35 7.74 -17.42
N GLN A 686 -33.63 8.85 -16.72
CA GLN A 686 -33.62 8.87 -15.26
C GLN A 686 -34.69 7.95 -14.68
N ASP A 687 -34.32 7.21 -13.64
CA ASP A 687 -35.23 6.37 -12.86
C ASP A 687 -34.66 6.22 -11.45
N GLU A 688 -35.24 6.93 -10.47
CA GLU A 688 -34.77 6.92 -9.07
C GLU A 688 -34.82 5.53 -8.41
N THR A 689 -35.46 4.54 -9.05
CA THR A 689 -35.52 3.16 -8.55
C THR A 689 -34.52 2.21 -9.21
N ALA A 690 -33.76 2.69 -10.19
CA ALA A 690 -32.69 1.94 -10.85
C ALA A 690 -31.37 2.08 -10.09
N SER A 691 -30.44 1.15 -10.31
CA SER A 691 -29.21 1.02 -9.52
C SER A 691 -28.22 2.17 -9.67
N GLY A 692 -28.20 2.88 -10.80
CA GLY A 692 -27.42 4.12 -11.00
C GLY A 692 -28.29 5.37 -11.15
N LEU A 693 -29.53 5.32 -10.63
CA LEU A 693 -30.58 6.34 -10.79
C LEU A 693 -30.93 6.64 -12.26
N ASN A 694 -30.50 5.77 -13.18
CA ASN A 694 -30.76 5.81 -14.60
C ASN A 694 -31.01 4.40 -15.12
N LYS A 695 -31.61 4.32 -16.30
CA LYS A 695 -31.81 3.09 -17.05
C LYS A 695 -31.62 3.36 -18.53
N VAL A 696 -31.43 2.30 -19.29
CA VAL A 696 -31.44 2.34 -20.74
C VAL A 696 -32.81 1.97 -21.28
N THR A 697 -33.40 2.87 -22.08
CA THR A 697 -34.67 2.70 -22.78
C THR A 697 -34.46 2.74 -24.30
N SER A 698 -35.55 2.62 -25.07
CA SER A 698 -35.54 2.64 -26.55
C SER A 698 -34.66 1.55 -27.16
N PHE A 699 -34.50 0.42 -26.46
CA PHE A 699 -33.56 -0.61 -26.84
C PHE A 699 -34.16 -1.54 -27.90
N ASP A 700 -34.19 -1.08 -29.15
CA ASP A 700 -34.85 -1.73 -30.28
C ASP A 700 -33.98 -2.80 -30.97
N ALA A 701 -34.57 -3.49 -31.94
CA ALA A 701 -33.87 -4.51 -32.71
C ALA A 701 -32.77 -3.89 -33.60
N GLY A 702 -31.51 -4.29 -33.34
CA GLY A 702 -30.33 -3.77 -34.05
C GLY A 702 -29.53 -2.72 -33.28
N ASP A 703 -30.04 -2.32 -32.12
CA ASP A 703 -29.37 -1.45 -31.15
C ASP A 703 -28.44 -2.25 -30.26
N TYR A 704 -27.53 -1.55 -29.58
CA TYR A 704 -26.58 -2.19 -28.67
C TYR A 704 -26.08 -1.26 -27.56
N ILE A 705 -25.57 -1.91 -26.51
CA ILE A 705 -24.69 -1.36 -25.48
C ILE A 705 -23.43 -2.23 -25.49
N GLY A 706 -22.25 -1.61 -25.40
CA GLY A 706 -20.94 -2.27 -25.41
C GLY A 706 -20.14 -1.92 -24.16
N TYR A 707 -19.38 -2.89 -23.64
CA TYR A 707 -18.44 -2.72 -22.53
C TYR A 707 -17.06 -3.23 -22.94
N ASP A 708 -16.02 -2.42 -22.77
CA ASP A 708 -14.65 -2.69 -23.21
C ASP A 708 -13.62 -2.09 -22.22
N PRO A 709 -12.75 -2.90 -21.60
CA PRO A 709 -12.57 -4.35 -21.76
C PRO A 709 -13.44 -5.19 -20.82
N VAL A 710 -13.74 -6.43 -21.21
CA VAL A 710 -14.36 -7.47 -20.38
C VAL A 710 -13.54 -8.75 -20.41
N ASN A 711 -13.46 -9.46 -19.28
CA ASN A 711 -12.92 -10.82 -19.18
C ASN A 711 -13.75 -11.64 -18.19
N LEU A 712 -14.40 -12.70 -18.71
CA LEU A 712 -15.37 -13.52 -17.97
C LEU A 712 -14.71 -14.66 -17.17
N SER A 713 -13.39 -14.62 -16.96
CA SER A 713 -12.68 -15.60 -16.15
C SER A 713 -13.26 -15.62 -14.72
N GLY A 714 -13.59 -16.82 -14.23
CA GLY A 714 -14.23 -17.00 -12.91
C GLY A 714 -15.71 -16.59 -12.84
N ILE A 715 -16.31 -16.08 -13.92
CA ILE A 715 -17.74 -15.75 -13.98
C ILE A 715 -18.55 -16.93 -14.49
N THR A 716 -19.63 -17.26 -13.77
CA THR A 716 -20.48 -18.43 -14.03
C THR A 716 -21.87 -18.07 -14.53
N SER A 717 -22.39 -16.90 -14.17
CA SER A 717 -23.72 -16.44 -14.56
C SER A 717 -23.80 -14.92 -14.53
N VAL A 718 -24.86 -14.38 -15.12
CA VAL A 718 -25.21 -12.96 -15.06
C VAL A 718 -26.65 -12.83 -14.62
N LYS A 719 -26.92 -11.88 -13.73
CA LYS A 719 -28.26 -11.43 -13.36
C LYS A 719 -28.54 -10.14 -14.11
N THR A 720 -29.55 -10.12 -14.94
CA THR A 720 -29.98 -8.92 -15.65
C THR A 720 -31.21 -8.34 -14.98
N THR A 721 -31.15 -7.08 -14.56
CA THR A 721 -32.31 -6.34 -14.05
C THR A 721 -32.90 -5.51 -15.19
N ALA A 722 -34.15 -5.79 -15.54
CA ALA A 722 -34.85 -5.17 -16.67
C ALA A 722 -36.37 -5.16 -16.45
N THR A 723 -37.10 -4.40 -17.25
CA THR A 723 -38.58 -4.42 -17.31
C THR A 723 -39.04 -4.48 -18.78
N GLY A 724 -40.29 -4.88 -19.01
CA GLY A 724 -40.86 -4.97 -20.35
C GLY A 724 -41.10 -6.41 -20.79
N ALA A 725 -40.86 -6.70 -22.08
CA ALA A 725 -41.00 -8.03 -22.68
C ALA A 725 -40.10 -8.13 -23.93
N GLY A 726 -39.08 -8.98 -23.88
CA GLY A 726 -38.17 -9.13 -25.02
C GLY A 726 -37.00 -10.05 -24.72
N THR A 727 -35.99 -10.02 -25.56
CA THR A 727 -34.80 -10.87 -25.42
C THR A 727 -33.54 -10.05 -25.62
N LEU A 728 -32.64 -10.12 -24.64
CA LEU A 728 -31.29 -9.60 -24.75
C LEU A 728 -30.34 -10.71 -25.18
N SER A 729 -29.36 -10.37 -25.99
CA SER A 729 -28.34 -11.28 -26.51
C SER A 729 -26.96 -10.76 -26.14
N LEU A 730 -26.17 -11.57 -25.45
CA LEU A 730 -24.78 -11.28 -25.09
C LEU A 730 -23.87 -11.80 -26.20
N ARG A 731 -23.08 -10.90 -26.78
CA ARG A 731 -22.23 -11.13 -27.95
C ARG A 731 -20.81 -10.67 -27.66
N TRP A 732 -19.84 -11.24 -28.38
CA TRP A 732 -18.42 -11.01 -28.14
C TRP A 732 -17.76 -10.31 -29.33
N ASN A 733 -17.01 -9.24 -29.07
CA ASN A 733 -16.21 -8.43 -30.00
C ASN A 733 -16.98 -7.76 -31.17
N SER A 734 -18.22 -8.13 -31.43
CA SER A 734 -19.07 -7.51 -32.45
C SER A 734 -20.54 -7.60 -32.08
N PRO A 735 -21.34 -6.54 -32.28
CA PRO A 735 -22.79 -6.57 -32.05
C PRO A 735 -23.54 -7.49 -33.03
N THR A 736 -22.88 -7.97 -34.10
CA THR A 736 -23.47 -8.91 -35.06
C THR A 736 -22.98 -10.34 -34.91
N ALA A 737 -22.01 -10.61 -34.03
CA ALA A 737 -21.52 -11.96 -33.76
C ALA A 737 -22.62 -12.84 -33.15
N ALA A 738 -22.57 -14.16 -33.34
CA ALA A 738 -23.53 -15.07 -32.70
C ALA A 738 -23.51 -14.90 -31.17
N PRO A 739 -24.68 -14.90 -30.49
CA PRO A 739 -24.71 -14.73 -29.05
C PRO A 739 -24.15 -15.96 -28.34
N PHE A 740 -23.33 -15.73 -27.31
CA PHE A 740 -22.85 -16.80 -26.44
C PHE A 740 -23.83 -17.08 -25.28
N ALA A 741 -24.71 -16.12 -24.98
CA ALA A 741 -25.81 -16.27 -24.04
C ALA A 741 -27.01 -15.40 -24.46
N THR A 742 -28.20 -15.77 -23.98
CA THR A 742 -29.46 -15.09 -24.29
C THR A 742 -30.27 -14.97 -23.01
N VAL A 743 -30.79 -13.77 -22.75
CA VAL A 743 -31.59 -13.45 -21.56
C VAL A 743 -33.02 -13.14 -22.02
N ALA A 744 -33.96 -14.02 -21.69
CA ALA A 744 -35.37 -13.80 -21.99
C ALA A 744 -36.02 -12.99 -20.85
N ILE A 745 -36.45 -11.77 -21.15
CA ILE A 745 -37.13 -10.88 -20.20
C ILE A 745 -38.64 -11.18 -20.26
N PRO A 746 -39.23 -11.75 -19.19
CA PRO A 746 -40.65 -12.06 -19.15
C PRO A 746 -41.52 -10.81 -19.25
N ALA A 747 -42.68 -10.92 -19.89
CA ALA A 747 -43.63 -9.81 -19.93
C ALA A 747 -44.06 -9.40 -18.52
N GLY A 748 -43.86 -8.12 -18.16
CA GLY A 748 -44.33 -7.57 -16.90
C GLY A 748 -44.05 -6.07 -16.73
N SER A 749 -44.55 -5.52 -15.62
CA SER A 749 -44.31 -4.14 -15.19
C SER A 749 -43.41 -4.11 -13.96
N GLY A 750 -42.46 -3.17 -13.92
CA GLY A 750 -41.51 -3.01 -12.83
C GLY A 750 -40.29 -3.91 -12.99
N TRP A 751 -39.26 -3.68 -12.16
CA TRP A 751 -37.99 -4.38 -12.26
C TRP A 751 -38.11 -5.89 -12.04
N GLN A 752 -37.48 -6.64 -12.94
CA GLN A 752 -37.35 -8.08 -12.87
C GLN A 752 -35.88 -8.46 -13.00
N THR A 753 -35.42 -9.40 -12.17
CA THR A 753 -34.06 -9.94 -12.27
C THR A 753 -34.10 -11.33 -12.89
N VAL A 754 -33.44 -11.49 -14.04
CA VAL A 754 -33.32 -12.77 -14.76
C VAL A 754 -31.88 -13.28 -14.64
N THR A 755 -31.70 -14.47 -14.08
CA THR A 755 -30.38 -15.13 -14.00
C THR A 755 -30.16 -16.01 -15.22
N THR A 756 -29.01 -15.84 -15.89
CA THR A 756 -28.60 -16.62 -17.06
C THR A 756 -27.23 -17.25 -16.83
N ASP A 757 -27.13 -18.57 -16.96
CA ASP A 757 -25.85 -19.30 -16.89
C ASP A 757 -24.98 -19.01 -18.11
N LEU A 758 -23.69 -18.74 -17.91
CA LEU A 758 -22.74 -18.44 -18.99
C LEU A 758 -21.90 -19.67 -19.37
N LYS A 759 -22.54 -20.75 -19.82
CA LYS A 759 -21.89 -22.05 -20.10
C LYS A 759 -20.86 -22.02 -21.25
N ASN A 760 -20.99 -21.07 -22.17
CA ASN A 760 -20.13 -20.90 -23.34
C ASN A 760 -19.46 -19.51 -23.33
N ALA A 761 -19.14 -19.00 -22.14
CA ALA A 761 -18.46 -17.71 -22.00
C ALA A 761 -17.15 -17.69 -22.83
N PRO A 762 -16.89 -16.62 -23.60
CA PRO A 762 -15.60 -16.37 -24.22
C PRO A 762 -14.46 -16.36 -23.20
N THR A 763 -13.26 -16.72 -23.65
CA THR A 763 -12.02 -16.69 -22.86
C THR A 763 -11.14 -15.52 -23.26
N GLY A 764 -10.39 -14.97 -22.30
CA GLY A 764 -9.52 -13.82 -22.53
C GLY A 764 -10.28 -12.50 -22.47
N SER A 765 -9.59 -11.42 -22.82
CA SER A 765 -10.12 -10.07 -22.82
C SER A 765 -10.74 -9.70 -24.17
N GLY A 766 -11.79 -8.88 -24.15
CA GLY A 766 -12.48 -8.40 -25.35
C GLY A 766 -13.70 -7.56 -25.01
N LYS A 767 -14.48 -7.20 -26.03
CA LYS A 767 -15.64 -6.31 -25.88
C LYS A 767 -16.94 -7.11 -25.74
N LEU A 768 -17.69 -6.86 -24.68
CA LEU A 768 -19.04 -7.42 -24.50
C LEU A 768 -20.06 -6.51 -25.18
N TYR A 769 -20.86 -7.05 -26.10
CA TYR A 769 -22.03 -6.36 -26.63
C TYR A 769 -23.31 -6.99 -26.10
N VAL A 770 -24.25 -6.16 -25.68
CA VAL A 770 -25.64 -6.53 -25.43
C VAL A 770 -26.47 -5.98 -26.57
N THR A 771 -27.29 -6.82 -27.20
CA THR A 771 -28.26 -6.40 -28.24
C THR A 771 -29.66 -6.84 -27.85
N SER A 772 -30.68 -6.11 -28.29
CA SER A 772 -32.08 -6.37 -27.95
C SER A 772 -32.90 -6.82 -29.17
N THR A 773 -34.04 -7.46 -28.91
CA THR A 773 -35.13 -7.66 -29.89
C THR A 773 -36.18 -6.55 -29.88
N GLY A 774 -36.02 -5.53 -29.04
CA GLY A 774 -37.04 -4.53 -28.73
C GLY A 774 -37.87 -4.88 -27.50
N GLY A 775 -38.52 -3.85 -26.93
CA GLY A 775 -39.53 -3.99 -25.87
C GLY A 775 -39.01 -4.16 -24.45
N VAL A 776 -37.74 -3.83 -24.19
CA VAL A 776 -37.12 -3.95 -22.87
C VAL A 776 -36.43 -2.64 -22.48
N ASP A 777 -36.57 -2.28 -21.21
CA ASP A 777 -35.75 -1.26 -20.56
C ASP A 777 -34.80 -1.98 -19.58
N VAL A 778 -33.54 -1.58 -19.55
CA VAL A 778 -32.48 -2.28 -18.82
C VAL A 778 -31.90 -1.36 -17.75
N ASP A 779 -31.84 -1.85 -16.52
CA ASP A 779 -31.17 -1.18 -15.39
C ASP A 779 -29.70 -1.62 -15.35
N ALA A 780 -29.43 -2.91 -15.10
CA ALA A 780 -28.05 -3.35 -14.88
C ALA A 780 -27.81 -4.83 -15.15
N PHE A 781 -26.52 -5.18 -15.18
CA PHE A 781 -25.98 -6.52 -15.26
C PHE A 781 -25.12 -6.81 -14.03
N THR A 782 -25.53 -7.77 -13.19
CA THR A 782 -24.72 -8.26 -12.07
C THR A 782 -24.10 -9.61 -12.40
N PHE A 783 -22.81 -9.64 -12.68
CA PHE A 783 -22.04 -10.86 -12.95
C PHE A 783 -21.78 -11.62 -11.66
N ALA A 784 -21.89 -12.95 -11.69
CA ALA A 784 -21.75 -13.82 -10.54
C ALA A 784 -20.69 -14.89 -10.77
N GLY A 785 -19.96 -15.23 -9.71
CA GLY A 785 -18.78 -16.08 -9.73
C GLY A 785 -17.66 -15.46 -8.90
N ASP A 786 -16.49 -16.09 -8.85
CA ASP A 786 -15.34 -15.58 -8.11
C ASP A 786 -14.61 -14.45 -8.87
N GLY A 787 -14.84 -14.34 -10.18
CA GLY A 787 -14.13 -13.39 -11.03
C GLY A 787 -12.62 -13.63 -10.96
N VAL A 788 -11.85 -12.55 -10.77
CA VAL A 788 -10.39 -12.62 -10.62
C VAL A 788 -9.91 -12.57 -9.17
N ALA A 789 -10.80 -12.78 -8.19
CA ALA A 789 -10.42 -12.76 -6.79
C ALA A 789 -9.45 -13.90 -6.42
N ASP A 790 -8.53 -13.62 -5.48
CA ASP A 790 -7.64 -14.64 -4.91
C ASP A 790 -8.40 -15.49 -3.89
N LYS A 791 -8.64 -16.75 -4.23
CA LYS A 791 -9.31 -17.75 -3.37
C LYS A 791 -8.40 -18.90 -2.98
N THR A 792 -7.12 -18.84 -3.32
CA THR A 792 -6.18 -19.93 -3.08
C THR A 792 -5.51 -19.71 -1.74
N PRO A 793 -5.68 -20.59 -0.74
CA PRO A 793 -4.99 -20.41 0.53
C PRO A 793 -3.51 -20.76 0.43
N PRO A 794 -2.65 -20.12 1.25
CA PRO A 794 -1.24 -20.47 1.32
C PRO A 794 -1.00 -21.93 1.67
N THR A 795 0.13 -22.46 1.22
CA THR A 795 0.71 -23.71 1.74
C THR A 795 1.76 -23.37 2.78
N VAL A 796 1.72 -24.01 3.95
CA VAL A 796 2.60 -23.72 5.09
C VAL A 796 3.43 -24.93 5.53
N THR A 797 4.69 -24.71 5.89
CA THR A 797 5.57 -25.71 6.49
C THR A 797 6.34 -25.12 7.68
N ALA A 798 6.82 -25.95 8.60
CA ALA A 798 7.64 -25.53 9.73
C ALA A 798 8.91 -26.38 9.83
N ALA A 799 10.02 -25.74 10.18
CA ALA A 799 11.30 -26.39 10.43
C ALA A 799 11.79 -26.07 11.85
N LEU A 800 12.30 -27.08 12.56
CA LEU A 800 12.90 -26.92 13.89
C LEU A 800 14.43 -26.75 13.80
N ASN A 801 14.99 -26.05 14.78
CA ASN A 801 16.42 -25.95 15.03
C ASN A 801 16.69 -26.15 16.53
N PRO A 802 17.40 -27.21 16.94
CA PRO A 802 17.96 -28.26 16.09
C PRO A 802 16.89 -29.06 15.36
N ALA A 803 17.19 -29.55 14.15
CA ALA A 803 16.23 -30.22 13.28
C ALA A 803 15.82 -31.61 13.79
N GLN A 804 16.60 -32.20 14.68
CA GLN A 804 16.34 -33.48 15.32
C GLN A 804 16.55 -33.37 16.83
N PRO A 805 15.76 -34.09 17.64
CA PRO A 805 15.96 -34.20 19.08
C PRO A 805 17.39 -34.62 19.43
N ASN A 806 18.02 -33.90 20.37
CA ASN A 806 19.39 -34.16 20.83
C ASN A 806 19.45 -34.96 22.16
N GLY A 807 18.28 -35.30 22.72
CA GLY A 807 18.09 -36.27 23.80
C GLY A 807 17.46 -37.58 23.32
N GLU A 808 17.20 -38.49 24.24
CA GLU A 808 16.58 -39.78 23.96
C GLU A 808 15.06 -39.66 23.75
N ASN A 809 14.45 -40.69 23.14
CA ASN A 809 12.98 -40.83 22.98
C ASN A 809 12.26 -39.62 22.34
N GLY A 810 12.98 -38.86 21.51
CA GLY A 810 12.45 -37.70 20.80
C GLY A 810 12.40 -36.42 21.64
N TRP A 811 13.15 -36.33 22.73
CA TRP A 811 13.28 -35.13 23.57
C TRP A 811 14.46 -34.25 23.17
N TYR A 812 14.29 -32.95 23.28
CA TYR A 812 15.36 -31.96 23.18
C TYR A 812 15.87 -31.60 24.58
N THR A 813 17.19 -31.57 24.76
CA THR A 813 17.83 -31.17 26.02
C THR A 813 18.19 -29.68 26.09
N GLY A 814 17.62 -28.88 25.20
CA GLY A 814 17.86 -27.45 25.08
C GLY A 814 16.65 -26.73 24.47
N ASN A 815 16.77 -25.41 24.32
CA ASN A 815 15.73 -24.62 23.65
C ASN A 815 15.65 -25.02 22.16
N VAL A 816 14.44 -24.96 21.61
CA VAL A 816 14.17 -25.30 20.20
C VAL A 816 13.59 -24.07 19.52
N THR A 817 14.15 -23.70 18.37
CA THR A 817 13.61 -22.62 17.54
C THR A 817 12.83 -23.19 16.37
N MET A 818 11.69 -22.61 16.01
CA MET A 818 10.87 -22.97 14.87
C MET A 818 10.81 -21.83 13.87
N THR A 819 11.00 -22.15 12.59
CA THR A 819 10.78 -21.22 11.47
C THR A 819 9.58 -21.72 10.67
N VAL A 820 8.59 -20.86 10.47
CA VAL A 820 7.42 -21.14 9.62
C VAL A 820 7.65 -20.51 8.26
N THR A 821 7.56 -21.31 7.21
CA THR A 821 7.63 -20.85 5.81
C THR A 821 6.30 -21.11 5.12
N ALA A 822 5.94 -20.25 4.17
CA ALA A 822 4.74 -20.44 3.38
C ALA A 822 4.94 -19.94 1.95
N THR A 823 4.22 -20.55 1.02
CA THR A 823 4.19 -20.23 -0.41
C THR A 823 2.75 -20.10 -0.86
N ASP A 824 2.51 -19.19 -1.79
CA ASP A 824 1.17 -18.86 -2.30
C ASP A 824 1.27 -18.34 -3.74
N ASN A 825 0.16 -18.28 -4.48
CA ASN A 825 0.05 -17.62 -5.79
C ASN A 825 -0.09 -16.09 -5.66
N GLY A 826 -0.38 -15.59 -4.47
CA GLY A 826 -0.29 -14.20 -4.05
C GLY A 826 0.82 -13.97 -3.01
N THR A 827 0.67 -12.91 -2.23
CA THR A 827 1.63 -12.55 -1.18
C THR A 827 1.21 -13.16 0.16
N VAL A 828 2.11 -13.88 0.83
CA VAL A 828 1.87 -14.32 2.21
C VAL A 828 1.93 -13.11 3.16
N SER A 829 0.79 -12.72 3.72
CA SER A 829 0.67 -11.56 4.62
C SER A 829 1.18 -11.85 6.03
N SER A 830 0.90 -13.04 6.55
CA SER A 830 1.34 -13.41 7.90
C SER A 830 1.54 -14.91 8.08
N ARG A 831 2.43 -15.25 9.01
CA ARG A 831 2.60 -16.60 9.56
C ARG A 831 2.28 -16.52 11.03
N GLN A 832 1.55 -17.50 11.53
CA GLN A 832 1.09 -17.54 12.91
C GLN A 832 1.31 -18.92 13.51
N TYR A 833 1.47 -18.97 14.83
CA TYR A 833 1.50 -20.20 15.60
C TYR A 833 0.60 -20.13 16.83
N SER A 834 0.21 -21.29 17.35
CA SER A 834 -0.61 -21.46 18.54
C SER A 834 -0.08 -22.62 19.39
N ILE A 835 -0.11 -22.45 20.71
CA ILE A 835 0.27 -23.46 21.71
C ILE A 835 -0.88 -23.84 22.64
N ASP A 836 -2.08 -23.33 22.38
CA ASP A 836 -3.29 -23.49 23.21
C ASP A 836 -4.46 -24.12 22.42
N GLY A 837 -4.12 -24.99 21.47
CA GLY A 837 -5.10 -25.69 20.64
C GLY A 837 -5.76 -24.81 19.57
N GLY A 838 -5.18 -23.67 19.22
CA GLY A 838 -5.71 -22.73 18.22
C GLY A 838 -6.65 -21.67 18.80
N THR A 839 -6.68 -21.50 20.12
CA THR A 839 -7.50 -20.49 20.80
C THR A 839 -6.91 -19.10 20.60
N THR A 840 -5.58 -18.98 20.70
CA THR A 840 -4.83 -17.76 20.39
C THR A 840 -3.77 -18.02 19.33
N TRP A 841 -3.54 -17.03 18.45
CA TRP A 841 -2.57 -17.09 17.36
C TRP A 841 -1.56 -15.96 17.50
N LEU A 842 -0.29 -16.32 17.68
CA LEU A 842 0.85 -15.42 17.84
C LEU A 842 1.66 -15.34 16.54
N SER A 843 2.42 -14.26 16.34
CA SER A 843 3.22 -14.09 15.12
C SER A 843 4.36 -15.10 15.02
N ALA A 844 4.50 -15.72 13.84
CA ALA A 844 5.62 -16.57 13.42
C ALA A 844 6.31 -16.01 12.16
N ASN A 845 6.19 -14.68 11.93
CA ASN A 845 6.87 -14.02 10.80
C ASN A 845 8.40 -14.09 10.94
N ASN A 846 8.88 -14.17 12.18
CA ASN A 846 10.26 -14.46 12.54
C ASN A 846 10.33 -15.81 13.26
N ALA A 847 11.56 -16.34 13.41
CA ALA A 847 11.78 -17.59 14.10
C ALA A 847 11.33 -17.50 15.58
N VAL A 848 10.63 -18.53 16.07
CA VAL A 848 10.02 -18.59 17.40
C VAL A 848 10.82 -19.55 18.28
N THR A 849 11.26 -19.12 19.47
CA THR A 849 12.01 -19.98 20.40
C THR A 849 11.11 -20.55 21.50
N PHE A 850 11.05 -21.88 21.58
CA PHE A 850 10.44 -22.64 22.65
C PHE A 850 11.47 -23.00 23.72
N SER A 851 11.17 -22.68 24.98
CA SER A 851 12.07 -22.92 26.12
C SER A 851 11.38 -23.56 27.32
N THR A 852 10.06 -23.66 27.32
CA THR A 852 9.29 -24.33 28.37
C THR A 852 9.47 -25.84 28.25
N GLU A 853 9.75 -26.50 29.37
CA GLU A 853 9.87 -27.96 29.42
C GLU A 853 8.50 -28.65 29.35
N GLY A 854 8.50 -29.90 28.87
CA GLY A 854 7.31 -30.70 28.61
C GLY A 854 7.04 -30.88 27.11
N ALA A 855 5.91 -31.51 26.80
CA ALA A 855 5.44 -31.72 25.43
C ALA A 855 4.47 -30.60 25.04
N THR A 856 4.87 -29.77 24.07
CA THR A 856 4.05 -28.69 23.52
C THR A 856 3.57 -29.07 22.12
N GLU A 857 2.26 -29.13 21.92
CA GLU A 857 1.69 -29.14 20.56
C GLU A 857 1.72 -27.71 20.03
N VAL A 858 2.37 -27.51 18.88
CA VAL A 858 2.44 -26.24 18.18
C VAL A 858 1.65 -26.37 16.89
N ARG A 859 0.58 -25.61 16.77
CA ARG A 859 -0.16 -25.43 15.52
C ARG A 859 0.38 -24.21 14.80
N TYR A 860 0.47 -24.25 13.48
CA TYR A 860 0.92 -23.12 12.69
C TYR A 860 0.09 -22.98 11.41
N ARG A 861 -0.09 -21.74 10.97
CA ARG A 861 -0.84 -21.40 9.75
C ARG A 861 -0.23 -20.17 9.09
N ALA A 862 -0.56 -19.94 7.84
CA ALA A 862 -0.26 -18.71 7.14
C ALA A 862 -1.55 -18.11 6.58
N THR A 863 -1.55 -16.80 6.40
CA THR A 863 -2.61 -16.05 5.75
C THR A 863 -1.99 -15.28 4.59
N ASP A 864 -2.62 -15.26 3.43
CA ASP A 864 -2.22 -14.41 2.31
C ASP A 864 -2.77 -12.98 2.47
N SER A 865 -2.46 -12.11 1.52
CA SER A 865 -3.01 -10.77 1.43
C SER A 865 -4.50 -10.73 1.04
N GLY A 866 -5.06 -11.85 0.55
CA GLY A 866 -6.50 -12.04 0.32
C GLY A 866 -7.30 -12.51 1.53
N GLY A 867 -6.64 -12.72 2.66
CA GLY A 867 -7.28 -13.24 3.86
C GLY A 867 -7.53 -14.75 3.82
N ASN A 868 -7.12 -15.46 2.77
CA ASN A 868 -7.21 -16.92 2.74
C ASN A 868 -6.21 -17.50 3.73
N VAL A 869 -6.68 -18.45 4.54
CA VAL A 869 -5.89 -19.06 5.62
C VAL A 869 -5.50 -20.48 5.21
N SER A 870 -4.21 -20.79 5.30
CA SER A 870 -3.68 -22.12 5.02
C SER A 870 -4.38 -23.18 5.86
N GLN A 871 -4.31 -24.43 5.40
CA GLN A 871 -4.53 -25.55 6.31
C GLN A 871 -3.57 -25.44 7.52
N ILE A 872 -4.07 -25.83 8.70
CA ILE A 872 -3.27 -25.80 9.93
C ILE A 872 -2.27 -26.95 9.90
N GLY A 873 -0.98 -26.62 9.98
CA GLY A 873 0.08 -27.57 10.28
C GLY A 873 0.24 -27.77 11.78
N THR A 874 0.71 -28.95 12.19
CA THR A 874 0.93 -29.30 13.60
C THR A 874 2.30 -29.95 13.76
N ILE A 875 3.05 -29.55 14.80
CA ILE A 875 4.29 -30.19 15.23
C ILE A 875 4.30 -30.31 16.76
N THR A 876 4.90 -31.38 17.28
CA THR A 876 5.09 -31.53 18.74
C THR A 876 6.55 -31.27 19.10
N VAL A 877 6.78 -30.33 20.02
CA VAL A 877 8.09 -30.00 20.56
C VAL A 877 8.17 -30.54 21.99
N LYS A 878 9.09 -31.47 22.25
CA LYS A 878 9.30 -32.09 23.57
C LYS A 878 10.63 -31.62 24.14
N ILE A 879 10.62 -30.78 25.18
CA ILE A 879 11.85 -30.21 25.77
C ILE A 879 11.98 -30.71 27.21
N ASP A 880 13.17 -31.18 27.57
CA ASP A 880 13.54 -31.51 28.93
C ASP A 880 15.02 -31.18 29.15
N LYS A 881 15.29 -30.12 29.90
CA LYS A 881 16.63 -29.60 30.21
C LYS A 881 17.04 -29.94 31.63
N THR A 882 16.17 -30.61 32.39
CA THR A 882 16.33 -30.78 33.84
C THR A 882 16.54 -32.26 34.15
N ALA A 883 17.74 -32.60 34.60
CA ALA A 883 18.02 -33.97 35.04
C ALA A 883 17.12 -34.38 36.23
N PRO A 884 16.79 -35.68 36.38
CA PRO A 884 15.83 -36.15 37.37
C PRO A 884 16.29 -35.83 38.81
N ALA A 885 15.37 -35.42 39.67
CA ALA A 885 15.66 -35.20 41.07
C ALA A 885 15.74 -36.54 41.82
N LEU A 886 16.90 -36.85 42.41
CA LEU A 886 17.17 -38.11 43.08
C LEU A 886 17.19 -37.95 44.61
N THR A 887 16.49 -38.82 45.34
CA THR A 887 16.53 -38.92 46.80
C THR A 887 17.13 -40.26 47.23
N VAL A 888 18.02 -40.24 48.23
CA VAL A 888 18.66 -41.44 48.81
C VAL A 888 18.59 -41.30 50.33
N SER A 889 18.16 -42.35 51.02
CA SER A 889 18.00 -42.42 52.48
C SER A 889 18.19 -43.86 52.97
N GLY A 890 18.14 -44.11 54.28
CA GLY A 890 18.28 -45.48 54.84
C GLY A 890 19.70 -46.06 54.82
N VAL A 891 20.68 -45.22 54.45
CA VAL A 891 22.12 -45.42 54.63
C VAL A 891 22.74 -44.09 55.00
N GLU A 892 23.51 -44.07 56.09
CA GLU A 892 24.19 -42.87 56.59
C GLU A 892 25.71 -43.01 56.43
N SER A 893 26.40 -41.90 56.21
CA SER A 893 27.87 -41.92 56.16
C SER A 893 28.44 -42.16 57.56
N GLY A 894 29.43 -43.04 57.67
CA GLY A 894 30.06 -43.41 58.93
C GLY A 894 30.38 -44.90 59.01
N ASP A 895 30.78 -45.34 60.21
CA ASP A 895 31.14 -46.73 60.48
C ASP A 895 29.89 -47.54 60.85
N HIS A 896 29.71 -48.68 60.19
CA HIS A 896 28.65 -49.63 60.48
C HIS A 896 29.26 -51.00 60.80
N GLY A 897 28.78 -51.65 61.86
CA GLY A 897 29.17 -53.01 62.19
C GLY A 897 28.60 -54.00 61.18
N ASP A 898 29.40 -54.95 60.71
CA ASP A 898 29.02 -55.89 59.65
C ASP A 898 27.95 -56.90 60.09
N SER A 899 27.67 -56.99 61.40
CA SER A 899 26.52 -57.71 61.94
C SER A 899 25.17 -57.03 61.69
N THR A 900 25.17 -55.77 61.25
CA THR A 900 23.96 -54.98 60.98
C THR A 900 23.55 -55.03 59.51
N SER A 901 22.41 -54.41 59.19
CA SER A 901 21.93 -54.22 57.82
C SER A 901 21.63 -52.74 57.58
N ILE A 902 21.89 -52.26 56.37
CA ILE A 902 21.32 -50.99 55.89
C ILE A 902 20.07 -51.28 55.07
N THR A 903 19.17 -50.30 54.92
CA THR A 903 17.97 -50.45 54.08
C THR A 903 17.88 -49.23 53.18
N PRO A 904 18.70 -49.16 52.12
CA PRO A 904 18.74 -47.99 51.26
C PRO A 904 17.39 -47.78 50.59
N VAL A 905 16.80 -46.61 50.78
CA VAL A 905 15.57 -46.19 50.10
C VAL A 905 15.93 -45.06 49.16
N PHE A 906 15.74 -45.31 47.87
CA PHE A 906 15.96 -44.34 46.81
C PHE A 906 14.77 -44.26 45.86
N SER A 907 14.53 -43.05 45.37
CA SER A 907 13.48 -42.73 44.41
C SER A 907 13.91 -41.52 43.59
N ALA A 908 13.36 -41.39 42.38
CA ALA A 908 13.57 -40.21 41.56
C ALA A 908 12.23 -39.66 41.07
N THR A 909 12.21 -38.37 40.81
CA THR A 909 11.10 -37.67 40.16
C THR A 909 11.64 -36.84 39.01
N ASP A 910 10.94 -36.83 37.89
CA ASP A 910 11.16 -35.88 36.82
C ASP A 910 9.81 -35.38 36.30
N ALA A 911 9.70 -34.06 36.12
CA ALA A 911 8.43 -33.41 35.81
C ALA A 911 8.14 -33.33 34.30
N ALA A 912 9.18 -33.39 33.45
CA ALA A 912 9.06 -33.18 32.01
C ALA A 912 8.98 -34.52 31.26
N SER A 913 10.10 -35.23 31.10
CA SER A 913 10.14 -36.50 30.36
C SER A 913 9.75 -37.69 31.23
N GLY A 914 9.79 -37.53 32.56
CA GLY A 914 9.58 -38.57 33.55
C GLY A 914 10.82 -39.45 33.73
N VAL A 915 10.83 -40.22 34.80
CA VAL A 915 11.94 -41.13 35.11
C VAL A 915 11.92 -42.34 34.18
N ALA A 916 13.07 -42.67 33.58
CA ALA A 916 13.26 -43.88 32.79
C ALA A 916 13.79 -45.04 33.64
N SER A 917 14.77 -44.77 34.51
CA SER A 917 15.31 -45.77 35.43
C SER A 917 15.90 -45.15 36.69
N VAL A 918 15.91 -45.93 37.78
CA VAL A 918 16.70 -45.65 38.98
C VAL A 918 17.42 -46.94 39.34
N THR A 919 18.74 -46.91 39.37
CA THR A 919 19.57 -48.05 39.71
C THR A 919 20.52 -47.68 40.85
N ALA A 920 20.88 -48.66 41.67
CA ALA A 920 21.83 -48.48 42.76
C ALA A 920 22.81 -49.65 42.81
N ALA A 921 24.08 -49.36 43.07
CA ALA A 921 25.10 -50.39 43.19
C ALA A 921 26.15 -50.05 44.26
N ILE A 922 26.74 -51.09 44.85
CA ILE A 922 27.94 -51.02 45.69
C ILE A 922 28.99 -51.92 45.02
N GLY A 923 29.98 -51.32 44.36
CA GLY A 923 30.86 -52.06 43.46
C GLY A 923 30.06 -52.76 42.34
N ASP A 924 30.20 -54.08 42.22
CA ASP A 924 29.44 -54.90 41.26
C ASP A 924 28.07 -55.38 41.79
N LEU A 925 27.79 -55.18 43.08
CA LEU A 925 26.54 -55.63 43.70
C LEU A 925 25.39 -54.64 43.39
N GLN A 926 24.32 -55.13 42.76
CA GLN A 926 23.09 -54.36 42.60
C GLN A 926 22.31 -54.30 43.92
N VAL A 927 21.76 -53.12 44.22
CA VAL A 927 21.02 -52.85 45.45
C VAL A 927 19.58 -52.51 45.09
N GLU A 928 18.63 -53.21 45.71
CA GLU A 928 17.19 -52.95 45.56
C GLU A 928 16.69 -51.95 46.61
N SER A 929 15.80 -51.04 46.21
CA SER A 929 15.29 -49.99 47.08
C SER A 929 14.36 -50.56 48.14
N GLY A 930 14.59 -50.23 49.41
CA GLY A 930 13.78 -50.66 50.55
C GLY A 930 14.04 -52.10 51.00
N GLU A 931 14.95 -52.82 50.35
CA GLU A 931 15.40 -54.13 50.82
C GLU A 931 16.55 -54.00 51.83
N ALA A 932 16.47 -54.78 52.91
CA ALA A 932 17.54 -54.82 53.89
C ALA A 932 18.77 -55.53 53.30
N LEU A 933 19.90 -54.84 53.24
CA LEU A 933 21.19 -55.35 52.80
C LEU A 933 22.05 -55.69 54.03
N PRO A 934 22.25 -56.98 54.35
CA PRO A 934 23.13 -57.37 55.45
C PRO A 934 24.58 -57.02 55.13
N LEU A 935 25.21 -56.24 56.01
CA LEU A 935 26.54 -55.68 55.76
C LEU A 935 27.65 -56.73 55.77
N TRP A 936 27.46 -57.87 56.44
CA TRP A 936 28.39 -58.99 56.39
C TRP A 936 28.62 -59.55 54.98
N LYS A 937 27.74 -59.25 54.03
CA LYS A 937 27.90 -59.64 52.62
C LYS A 937 28.81 -58.68 51.82
N LEU A 938 29.17 -57.54 52.38
CA LEU A 938 30.07 -56.55 51.77
C LEU A 938 31.52 -56.74 52.27
N PRO A 939 32.54 -56.30 51.51
CA PRO A 939 33.89 -56.26 52.03
C PRO A 939 34.00 -55.30 53.22
N LEU A 940 34.84 -55.64 54.20
CA LEU A 940 35.21 -54.71 55.27
C LEU A 940 36.02 -53.55 54.68
N GLY A 941 35.87 -52.36 55.27
CA GLY A 941 36.46 -51.11 54.77
C GLY A 941 35.44 -50.20 54.11
N GLU A 942 35.94 -49.22 53.35
CA GLU A 942 35.10 -48.22 52.67
C GLU A 942 34.27 -48.87 51.56
N ASN A 943 32.97 -48.58 51.58
CA ASN A 943 32.00 -48.98 50.57
C ASN A 943 31.25 -47.72 50.08
N GLU A 944 30.95 -47.66 48.79
CA GLU A 944 30.22 -46.55 48.18
C GLU A 944 28.93 -47.07 47.54
N LEU A 945 27.77 -46.60 48.04
CA LEU A 945 26.50 -46.79 47.36
C LEU A 945 26.35 -45.68 46.31
N VAL A 946 26.41 -46.05 45.03
CA VAL A 946 26.17 -45.13 43.91
C VAL A 946 24.77 -45.35 43.38
N VAL A 947 23.90 -44.35 43.53
CA VAL A 947 22.54 -44.34 42.98
C VAL A 947 22.52 -43.45 41.74
N THR A 948 22.06 -43.98 40.62
CA THR A 948 21.92 -43.28 39.34
C THR A 948 20.45 -43.25 38.92
N ALA A 949 19.90 -42.07 38.75
CA ALA A 949 18.62 -41.87 38.07
C ALA A 949 18.86 -41.40 36.64
N LYS A 950 18.05 -41.90 35.70
CA LYS A 950 18.01 -41.46 34.31
C LYS A 950 16.57 -41.10 33.94
N ASP A 951 16.36 -39.96 33.30
CA ASP A 951 15.04 -39.57 32.76
C ASP A 951 14.82 -40.14 31.34
N LYS A 952 13.64 -39.90 30.75
CA LYS A 952 13.34 -40.37 29.38
C LYS A 952 13.97 -39.49 28.29
N ALA A 953 14.46 -38.30 28.62
CA ALA A 953 15.25 -37.46 27.74
C ALA A 953 16.74 -37.86 27.71
N GLY A 954 17.15 -38.79 28.55
CA GLY A 954 18.49 -39.34 28.62
C GLY A 954 19.43 -38.64 29.60
N GLN A 955 18.94 -37.65 30.35
CA GLN A 955 19.76 -36.96 31.35
C GLN A 955 19.86 -37.81 32.61
N THR A 956 20.97 -37.65 33.34
CA THR A 956 21.27 -38.48 34.50
C THR A 956 21.65 -37.66 35.72
N THR A 957 21.20 -38.12 36.88
CA THR A 957 21.61 -37.61 38.19
C THR A 957 22.20 -38.74 39.00
N LYS A 958 23.39 -38.52 39.57
CA LYS A 958 24.05 -39.48 40.45
C LYS A 958 24.16 -38.93 41.87
N LYS A 959 23.93 -39.79 42.86
CA LYS A 959 24.25 -39.53 44.27
C LYS A 959 24.99 -40.71 44.85
N SER A 960 26.07 -40.41 45.55
CA SER A 960 26.85 -41.41 46.27
C SER A 960 26.71 -41.24 47.77
N VAL A 961 26.63 -42.35 48.50
CA VAL A 961 26.77 -42.38 49.96
C VAL A 961 27.90 -43.33 50.31
N THR A 962 28.98 -42.78 50.86
CA THR A 962 30.15 -43.55 51.33
C THR A 962 29.98 -43.91 52.80
N PHE A 963 30.18 -45.18 53.13
CA PHE A 963 30.12 -45.71 54.49
C PHE A 963 31.17 -46.82 54.68
N THR A 964 31.62 -47.03 55.91
CA THR A 964 32.66 -48.01 56.24
C THR A 964 32.04 -49.21 56.92
N VAL A 965 32.25 -50.41 56.37
CA VAL A 965 31.85 -51.66 57.04
C VAL A 965 32.99 -52.12 57.93
N THR A 966 32.73 -52.24 59.22
CA THR A 966 33.70 -52.63 60.25
C THR A 966 33.25 -53.91 60.93
N THR A 967 34.17 -54.60 61.59
CA THR A 967 33.83 -55.74 62.45
C THR A 967 34.45 -55.58 63.83
N SER A 968 33.85 -56.24 64.81
CA SER A 968 34.23 -56.27 66.22
C SER A 968 33.95 -57.64 66.84
N PHE A 969 34.45 -57.90 68.04
CA PHE A 969 34.09 -59.14 68.75
C PHE A 969 32.58 -59.28 68.96
N GLU A 970 31.87 -58.17 69.15
CA GLU A 970 30.41 -58.15 69.30
C GLU A 970 29.71 -58.44 67.96
N ASP A 971 30.25 -57.92 66.84
CA ASP A 971 29.69 -58.19 65.51
C ASP A 971 29.79 -59.68 65.13
N VAL A 972 30.96 -60.29 65.31
CA VAL A 972 31.15 -61.72 65.02
C VAL A 972 30.24 -62.57 65.91
N LYS A 973 30.02 -62.15 67.15
CA LYS A 973 29.12 -62.84 68.09
C LYS A 973 27.66 -62.72 67.65
N ALA A 974 27.23 -61.53 67.22
CA ALA A 974 25.90 -61.28 66.69
C ALA A 974 25.65 -62.07 65.39
N LEU A 975 26.64 -62.13 64.48
CA LEU A 975 26.58 -62.92 63.26
C LEU A 975 26.47 -64.42 63.56
N LEU A 976 27.25 -64.96 64.49
CA LEU A 976 27.11 -66.37 64.91
C LEU A 976 25.72 -66.67 65.42
N ALA A 977 25.15 -65.80 66.26
CA ALA A 977 23.80 -65.98 66.79
C ALA A 977 22.74 -65.92 65.67
N ALA A 978 22.89 -64.99 64.73
CA ALA A 978 22.01 -64.86 63.58
C ALA A 978 22.10 -66.08 62.64
N PHE A 979 23.31 -66.51 62.29
CA PHE A 979 23.56 -67.68 61.45
C PHE A 979 23.12 -68.99 62.11
N ARG A 980 23.27 -69.10 63.44
CA ARG A 980 22.72 -70.22 64.21
C ARG A 980 21.20 -70.27 64.14
N SER A 981 20.54 -69.12 64.29
CA SER A 981 19.08 -69.01 64.20
C SER A 981 18.56 -69.27 62.78
N ALA A 982 19.34 -68.93 61.76
CA ALA A 982 19.05 -69.22 60.36
C ALA A 982 19.37 -70.68 59.95
N GLY A 983 19.97 -71.48 60.84
CA GLY A 983 20.36 -72.87 60.58
C GLY A 983 21.61 -73.03 59.71
N THR A 984 22.34 -71.95 59.42
CA THR A 984 23.60 -71.99 58.65
C THR A 984 24.81 -72.32 59.51
N VAL A 985 24.71 -72.15 60.83
CA VAL A 985 25.65 -72.72 61.82
C VAL A 985 24.97 -73.92 62.49
N THR A 986 25.60 -75.10 62.46
CA THR A 986 25.05 -76.34 63.01
C THR A 986 25.30 -76.46 64.52
N GLU A 987 24.74 -77.48 65.18
CA GLU A 987 25.04 -77.78 66.60
C GLU A 987 26.53 -78.00 66.83
N ASP A 988 27.19 -78.68 65.90
CA ASP A 988 28.65 -78.85 65.91
C ASP A 988 29.43 -77.53 65.77
N GLY A 989 28.75 -76.47 65.33
CA GLY A 989 29.25 -75.11 65.20
C GLY A 989 29.26 -74.31 66.51
N ASP A 990 28.63 -74.76 67.59
CA ASP A 990 28.60 -74.04 68.88
C ASP A 990 30.02 -73.85 69.48
N VAL A 991 30.99 -74.68 69.05
CA VAL A 991 32.42 -74.50 69.37
C VAL A 991 32.98 -73.15 68.91
N LEU A 992 32.39 -72.53 67.88
CA LEU A 992 32.76 -71.20 67.39
C LEU A 992 32.49 -70.13 68.45
N ILE A 993 31.35 -70.20 69.15
CA ILE A 993 31.00 -69.27 70.22
C ILE A 993 32.02 -69.37 71.34
N ALA A 994 32.39 -70.59 71.74
CA ALA A 994 33.39 -70.81 72.79
C ALA A 994 34.78 -70.26 72.41
N GLN A 995 35.21 -70.41 71.15
CA GLN A 995 36.48 -69.85 70.70
C GLN A 995 36.43 -68.32 70.59
N LEU A 996 35.32 -67.73 70.14
CA LEU A 996 35.15 -66.28 70.05
C LEU A 996 35.12 -65.63 71.44
N ASP A 997 34.36 -66.19 72.38
CA ASP A 997 34.30 -65.70 73.76
C ASP A 997 35.67 -65.80 74.45
N GLN A 998 36.40 -66.90 74.22
CA GLN A 998 37.77 -67.04 74.68
C GLN A 998 38.67 -65.95 74.09
N ALA A 999 38.56 -65.68 72.78
CA ALA A 999 39.34 -64.65 72.13
C ALA A 999 39.04 -63.25 72.66
N ALA A 1000 37.77 -62.89 72.82
CA ALA A 1000 37.34 -61.61 73.37
C ALA A 1000 37.85 -61.39 74.81
N VAL A 1001 37.76 -62.41 75.67
CA VAL A 1001 38.25 -62.36 77.07
C VAL A 1001 39.77 -62.19 77.13
N GLN A 1002 40.54 -62.87 76.27
CA GLN A 1002 42.00 -62.70 76.24
C GLN A 1002 42.41 -61.34 75.67
N ALA A 1003 41.72 -60.85 74.64
CA ALA A 1003 41.94 -59.53 74.06
C ALA A 1003 41.70 -58.41 75.08
N GLY A 1004 40.59 -58.47 75.84
CA GLY A 1004 40.28 -57.50 76.90
C GLY A 1004 41.26 -57.53 78.08
N LYS A 1005 42.00 -58.63 78.29
CA LYS A 1005 43.09 -58.75 79.27
C LYS A 1005 44.46 -58.29 78.73
N GLY A 1006 44.52 -57.76 77.50
CA GLY A 1006 45.76 -57.34 76.83
C GLY A 1006 46.62 -58.50 76.32
N LYS A 1007 46.14 -59.75 76.37
CA LYS A 1007 46.87 -60.95 75.93
C LYS A 1007 46.61 -61.24 74.45
N LYS A 1008 47.19 -60.39 73.60
CA LYS A 1008 46.97 -60.40 72.15
C LYS A 1008 47.27 -61.75 71.49
N ASP A 1009 48.39 -62.42 71.83
CA ASP A 1009 48.76 -63.71 71.22
C ASP A 1009 47.79 -64.84 71.55
N ASP A 1010 47.25 -64.87 72.78
CA ASP A 1010 46.28 -65.88 73.20
C ASP A 1010 44.91 -65.65 72.54
N ALA A 1011 44.54 -64.37 72.34
CA ALA A 1011 43.35 -64.00 71.58
C ALA A 1011 43.48 -64.36 70.09
N ILE A 1012 44.64 -64.11 69.48
CA ILE A 1012 44.94 -64.49 68.09
C ILE A 1012 44.87 -66.01 67.93
N LYS A 1013 45.48 -66.81 68.80
CA LYS A 1013 45.40 -68.29 68.74
C LYS A 1013 43.96 -68.81 68.84
N ALA A 1014 43.12 -68.15 69.63
CA ALA A 1014 41.71 -68.50 69.75
C ALA A 1014 40.93 -68.12 68.47
N LEU A 1015 41.20 -66.95 67.88
CA LEU A 1015 40.64 -66.56 66.57
C LEU A 1015 41.16 -67.44 65.41
N GLU A 1016 42.40 -67.92 65.45
CA GLU A 1016 42.94 -68.86 64.46
C GLU A 1016 42.20 -70.20 64.52
N ARG A 1017 41.96 -70.74 65.72
CA ARG A 1017 41.09 -71.92 65.88
C ARG A 1017 39.67 -71.65 65.44
N PHE A 1018 39.13 -70.47 65.76
CA PHE A 1018 37.83 -70.01 65.30
C PHE A 1018 37.75 -70.04 63.77
N THR A 1019 38.72 -69.47 63.05
CA THR A 1019 38.74 -69.49 61.58
C THR A 1019 38.77 -70.92 61.02
N GLY A 1020 39.54 -71.82 61.65
CA GLY A 1020 39.59 -73.23 61.27
C GLY A 1020 38.26 -73.95 61.43
N PHE A 1021 37.53 -73.66 62.51
CA PHE A 1021 36.19 -74.22 62.72
C PHE A 1021 35.13 -73.56 61.82
N ALA A 1022 35.27 -72.27 61.52
CA ALA A 1022 34.30 -71.52 60.72
C ALA A 1022 34.36 -71.97 59.25
N GLY A 1023 35.54 -72.35 58.76
CA GLY A 1023 35.75 -72.93 57.43
C GLY A 1023 35.36 -74.41 57.29
N ASP A 1024 34.90 -75.10 58.34
CA ASP A 1024 34.45 -76.49 58.26
C ASP A 1024 32.97 -76.55 57.87
N ALA A 1025 32.67 -77.11 56.70
CA ALA A 1025 31.31 -77.24 56.17
C ALA A 1025 30.36 -78.06 57.05
N LYS A 1026 30.88 -78.87 58.00
CA LYS A 1026 30.05 -79.56 59.01
C LYS A 1026 29.52 -78.61 60.09
N ARG A 1027 30.19 -77.48 60.30
CA ARG A 1027 29.93 -76.50 61.37
C ARG A 1027 29.25 -75.24 60.84
N VAL A 1028 29.64 -74.78 59.65
CA VAL A 1028 28.99 -73.70 58.92
C VAL A 1028 28.63 -74.21 57.53
N THR A 1029 27.36 -74.52 57.33
CA THR A 1029 26.87 -75.21 56.12
C THR A 1029 26.75 -74.27 54.93
N ASP A 1030 26.57 -72.98 55.18
CA ASP A 1030 26.54 -71.95 54.14
C ASP A 1030 27.94 -71.35 53.92
N LYS A 1031 28.40 -71.37 52.68
CA LYS A 1031 29.74 -70.92 52.32
C LYS A 1031 29.92 -69.42 52.54
N ALA A 1032 28.90 -68.60 52.32
CA ALA A 1032 29.01 -67.15 52.50
C ALA A 1032 29.06 -66.77 53.98
N ALA A 1033 28.26 -67.42 54.83
CA ALA A 1033 28.34 -67.28 56.28
C ALA A 1033 29.71 -67.72 56.82
N SER A 1034 30.25 -68.85 56.34
CA SER A 1034 31.60 -69.31 56.66
C SER A 1034 32.64 -68.25 56.28
N ASP A 1035 32.58 -67.73 55.06
CA ASP A 1035 33.54 -66.76 54.56
C ASP A 1035 33.50 -65.44 55.33
N ALA A 1036 32.32 -64.96 55.72
CA ALA A 1036 32.17 -63.78 56.57
C ALA A 1036 32.80 -63.99 57.96
N LEU A 1037 32.43 -65.07 58.66
CA LEU A 1037 33.01 -65.38 59.98
C LEU A 1037 34.53 -65.53 59.94
N VAL A 1038 35.07 -66.15 58.88
CA VAL A 1038 36.51 -66.28 58.67
C VAL A 1038 37.16 -64.92 58.37
N ARG A 1039 36.56 -64.11 57.49
CA ARG A 1039 37.02 -62.75 57.17
C ARG A 1039 37.10 -61.89 58.43
N ASP A 1040 36.06 -61.92 59.26
CA ASP A 1040 35.96 -61.04 60.41
C ASP A 1040 36.94 -61.43 61.51
N ALA A 1041 37.07 -62.74 61.77
CA ALA A 1041 38.07 -63.25 62.69
C ALA A 1041 39.50 -62.91 62.22
N LYS A 1042 39.77 -62.93 60.90
CA LYS A 1042 41.05 -62.47 60.35
C LYS A 1042 41.26 -60.97 60.55
N ALA A 1043 40.25 -60.14 60.31
CA ALA A 1043 40.34 -58.70 60.54
C ALA A 1043 40.57 -58.37 62.04
N LEU A 1044 39.95 -59.12 62.96
CA LEU A 1044 40.22 -59.01 64.40
C LEU A 1044 41.64 -59.44 64.76
N ILE A 1045 42.17 -60.51 64.14
CA ILE A 1045 43.58 -60.92 64.30
C ILE A 1045 44.52 -59.82 63.84
N GLU A 1046 44.29 -59.24 62.65
CA GLU A 1046 45.09 -58.14 62.12
C GLU A 1046 45.08 -56.93 63.05
N ARG A 1047 43.89 -56.51 63.53
CA ARG A 1047 43.75 -55.43 64.51
C ARG A 1047 44.50 -55.70 65.83
N LEU A 1048 44.54 -56.96 66.29
CA LEU A 1048 45.30 -57.32 67.49
C LEU A 1048 46.81 -57.29 67.26
N ARG A 1049 47.28 -57.64 66.06
CA ARG A 1049 48.69 -57.60 65.65
C ARG A 1049 49.22 -56.17 65.53
N GLY A 1050 48.35 -55.20 65.25
CA GLY A 1050 48.68 -53.78 65.14
C GLY A 1050 48.65 -53.34 63.70
#